data_AF-A9AYP0-F1
#
_entry.id   AF-A9AYP0-F1
#
_cell.length_a   1.000
_cell.length_b   1.000
_cell.length_c   1.000
_cell.angle_alpha   90.00
_cell.angle_beta   90.00
_cell.angle_gamma   90.00
#
_symmetry.space_group_name_H-M   'P 1'
#
loop_
_entity.id
_entity.type
_entity.pdbx_description
1 polymer ?
#
loop_
_entity_poly.entity_id
_entity_poly.type
_entity_poly.pdbx_seq_one_letter_code
_entity_poly.pdbx_strand_id
1 'polypeptide(L)'
;MWKDRCMAQSRQFDRVLALLVLGLSCWTLFLPMPALSNANAPAALVQASLATLDQQAEQRQIAVIAASVLDGERGDFERRGVQLAQLSPEQQSQVRRELAVDIELLAQTSRAAEHERQALQAYDTALMGQTRDLGALAEQLRSATWPIVEHLKLYPPPLGTRSDWLAPNSNYFQTRAITISNGTLEQATQAAIEVGRASYSQRQLRELDQTYRQVLDQYAQTLQQTITSQTNVRPWWRWVLASGLALGFAGLLWWVLRAILAKDWLLLAAGVALAAWFGLPWPVASIGLLALVGLIGLRPSLAACLPLLAIPLYYRARLVGNLSFPLNETLFGISAAGLLLHVIWRWWRGQRPDVAWFKTSWYWPIGAVALGLVLAAGLSLGSSGLVEPATALRELRRTIIEPAIWACLALLLLATQRVKAQSMLWSYIVMAAWIAGDGLVRFALGEGVWATTGVPRLIGLLPSSTALGVYLGAGLAGSLALALSAESAKQRQLAWLLSLPLSLGVLLTFTRGAWLGVVGAVALVLLLQRRWRLLLGAAGLAGVGLAGFGLIQPSLLARVLRLGEGTGSARQEIWASAWRAVQDQPLLGFGLDQFAQLEPSRYGIPQIRFLTLAHPHNLLLDVWLQLGLLGLLVVLAMLGWQVWRWWGSKQALGLVGLAILADLVIHGMLDQTMLGGDMIYLWWSLLLISVWRPSATEES
;
A
#
# COMPACT_ATOMS: atom_id res chain seq x y z
N MET A 1 -4.18 40.52 36.24
CA MET A 1 -4.34 40.72 34.78
C MET A 1 -3.54 39.74 33.91
N TRP A 2 -2.19 39.71 33.93
CA TRP A 2 -1.41 38.80 33.04
C TRP A 2 -1.56 37.31 33.43
N LYS A 3 -1.52 37.01 34.73
CA LYS A 3 -1.75 35.66 35.28
C LYS A 3 -3.17 35.16 34.96
N ASP A 4 -4.17 36.03 35.06
CA ASP A 4 -5.57 35.72 34.73
C ASP A 4 -5.78 35.50 33.23
N ARG A 5 -5.10 36.28 32.36
CA ARG A 5 -5.11 36.07 30.91
C ARG A 5 -4.45 34.74 30.51
N CYS A 6 -3.30 34.40 31.10
CA CYS A 6 -2.65 33.09 30.88
C CYS A 6 -3.53 31.92 31.36
N MET A 7 -4.19 32.04 32.52
CA MET A 7 -5.11 31.01 33.00
C MET A 7 -6.37 30.89 32.14
N ALA A 8 -6.91 31.99 31.64
CA ALA A 8 -8.04 31.98 30.72
C ALA A 8 -7.69 31.33 29.37
N GLN A 9 -6.52 31.65 28.79
CA GLN A 9 -6.02 31.03 27.57
C GLN A 9 -5.77 29.53 27.74
N SER A 10 -5.18 29.11 28.87
CA SER A 10 -4.98 27.69 29.19
C SER A 10 -6.32 26.94 29.31
N ARG A 11 -7.32 27.51 29.96
CA ARG A 11 -8.66 26.88 30.08
C ARG A 11 -9.38 26.79 28.73
N GLN A 12 -9.23 27.80 27.88
CA GLN A 12 -9.82 27.81 26.53
C GLN A 12 -9.15 26.74 25.65
N PHE A 13 -7.82 26.63 25.71
CA PHE A 13 -7.08 25.56 25.04
C PHE A 13 -7.52 24.18 25.54
N ASP A 14 -7.62 23.97 26.85
CA ASP A 14 -8.04 22.70 27.44
C ASP A 14 -9.46 22.29 26.99
N ARG A 15 -10.38 23.26 26.85
CA ARG A 15 -11.74 23.03 26.31
C ARG A 15 -11.72 22.64 24.84
N VAL A 16 -10.97 23.35 24.00
CA VAL A 16 -10.84 23.04 22.56
C VAL A 16 -10.22 21.67 22.38
N LEU A 17 -9.14 21.37 23.10
CA LEU A 17 -8.49 20.06 23.07
C LEU A 17 -9.43 18.94 23.51
N ALA A 18 -10.20 19.13 24.59
CA ALA A 18 -11.18 18.15 25.04
C ALA A 18 -12.26 17.89 23.98
N LEU A 19 -12.84 18.95 23.40
CA LEU A 19 -13.86 18.82 22.35
C LEU A 19 -13.33 18.10 21.11
N LEU A 20 -12.09 18.35 20.72
CA LEU A 20 -11.48 17.71 19.56
C LEU A 20 -11.19 16.23 19.77
N VAL A 21 -10.62 15.88 20.93
CA VAL A 21 -10.35 14.49 21.26
C VAL A 21 -11.66 13.71 21.42
N LEU A 22 -12.69 14.31 22.03
CA LEU A 22 -14.03 13.74 22.07
C LEU A 22 -14.64 13.59 20.67
N GLY A 23 -14.49 14.60 19.80
CA GLY A 23 -14.95 14.54 18.41
C GLY A 23 -14.30 13.40 17.61
N LEU A 24 -12.99 13.21 17.76
CA LEU A 24 -12.27 12.09 17.16
C LEU A 24 -12.76 10.75 17.72
N SER A 25 -12.99 10.63 19.03
CA SER A 25 -13.53 9.41 19.62
C SER A 25 -14.97 9.13 19.19
N CYS A 26 -15.82 10.15 19.08
CA CYS A 26 -17.16 10.01 18.50
C CYS A 26 -17.10 9.58 17.04
N TRP A 27 -16.13 10.09 16.26
CA TRP A 27 -15.88 9.62 14.90
C TRP A 27 -15.62 8.11 14.88
N THR A 28 -14.78 7.59 15.79
CA THR A 28 -14.49 6.14 15.87
C THR A 28 -15.71 5.26 16.20
N LEU A 29 -16.70 5.80 16.92
CA LEU A 29 -17.87 5.05 17.38
C LEU A 29 -19.05 5.07 16.41
N PHE A 30 -19.31 6.22 15.80
CA PHE A 30 -20.58 6.47 15.12
C PHE A 30 -20.47 6.50 13.60
N LEU A 31 -19.25 6.56 13.06
CA LEU A 31 -19.06 6.58 11.61
C LEU A 31 -18.43 5.25 11.16
N PRO A 32 -19.02 4.60 10.13
CA PRO A 32 -18.38 3.45 9.49
C PRO A 32 -16.99 3.84 9.02
N MET A 33 -16.12 2.84 8.80
CA MET A 33 -14.82 3.02 8.12
C MET A 33 -14.98 4.09 7.04
N PRO A 34 -14.37 5.27 7.20
CA PRO A 34 -14.69 6.36 6.32
C PRO A 34 -14.10 6.02 4.96
N ALA A 35 -14.89 5.47 4.04
CA ALA A 35 -14.63 5.67 2.62
C ALA A 35 -14.77 7.18 2.45
N LEU A 36 -13.66 7.91 2.55
CA LEU A 36 -13.66 9.36 2.46
C LEU A 36 -14.04 9.73 1.02
N SER A 37 -15.36 9.80 0.83
CA SER A 37 -16.14 10.07 -0.39
C SER A 37 -16.15 9.00 -1.47
N ASN A 38 -16.99 7.97 -1.32
CA ASN A 38 -18.20 7.78 -2.14
C ASN A 38 -18.81 6.40 -1.82
N ALA A 39 -19.81 6.34 -0.92
CA ALA A 39 -20.60 5.11 -0.74
C ALA A 39 -21.33 4.70 -2.03
N ASN A 40 -21.52 5.66 -2.95
CA ASN A 40 -22.08 5.44 -4.28
C ASN A 40 -21.04 4.97 -5.31
N ALA A 41 -19.74 5.11 -5.08
CA ALA A 41 -18.73 4.68 -6.08
C ALA A 41 -18.71 3.16 -6.22
N PRO A 42 -18.72 2.34 -5.16
CA PRO A 42 -18.76 0.89 -5.32
C PRO A 42 -20.03 0.41 -6.02
N ALA A 43 -21.19 0.96 -5.67
CA ALA A 43 -22.47 0.58 -6.29
C ALA A 43 -22.59 1.09 -7.74
N ALA A 44 -22.20 2.33 -8.02
CA ALA A 44 -22.18 2.90 -9.36
C ALA A 44 -21.10 2.24 -10.24
N LEU A 45 -19.97 1.83 -9.69
CA LEU A 45 -18.93 1.07 -10.38
C LEU A 45 -19.44 -0.32 -10.71
N VAL A 46 -20.04 -1.04 -9.75
CA VAL A 46 -20.67 -2.34 -10.01
C VAL A 46 -21.73 -2.21 -11.10
N GLN A 47 -22.61 -1.20 -11.02
CA GLN A 47 -23.61 -0.95 -12.06
C GLN A 47 -23.00 -0.55 -13.41
N ALA A 48 -21.99 0.32 -13.45
CA ALA A 48 -21.29 0.70 -14.69
C ALA A 48 -20.54 -0.48 -15.31
N SER A 49 -20.00 -1.36 -14.48
CA SER A 49 -19.26 -2.54 -14.92
C SER A 49 -20.21 -3.63 -15.42
N LEU A 50 -21.31 -3.87 -14.71
CA LEU A 50 -22.41 -4.71 -15.20
C LEU A 50 -22.99 -4.16 -16.51
N ALA A 51 -23.21 -2.85 -16.60
CA ALA A 51 -23.66 -2.20 -17.83
C ALA A 51 -22.63 -2.31 -18.97
N THR A 52 -21.33 -2.21 -18.70
CA THR A 52 -20.26 -2.41 -19.70
C THR A 52 -20.23 -3.85 -20.19
N LEU A 53 -20.34 -4.82 -19.26
CA LEU A 53 -20.47 -6.23 -19.59
C LEU A 53 -21.74 -6.46 -20.42
N ASP A 54 -22.88 -5.90 -20.04
CA ASP A 54 -24.16 -6.01 -20.75
C ASP A 54 -24.13 -5.34 -22.13
N GLN A 55 -23.46 -4.22 -22.28
CA GLN A 55 -23.27 -3.54 -23.56
C GLN A 55 -22.45 -4.38 -24.55
N GLN A 56 -21.61 -5.31 -24.05
CA GLN A 56 -20.88 -6.26 -24.88
C GLN A 56 -21.65 -7.57 -25.15
N ALA A 57 -22.93 -7.66 -24.76
CA ALA A 57 -23.80 -8.82 -25.01
C ALA A 57 -23.87 -9.30 -26.46
N GLU A 58 -23.83 -8.38 -27.40
CA GLU A 58 -23.94 -8.68 -28.82
C GLU A 58 -22.69 -9.40 -29.35
N GLN A 59 -21.50 -9.00 -28.89
CA GLN A 59 -20.25 -9.68 -29.22
C GLN A 59 -20.18 -11.10 -28.60
N ARG A 60 -20.89 -11.31 -27.47
CA ARG A 60 -21.03 -12.63 -26.83
C ARG A 60 -21.86 -13.61 -27.63
N GLN A 61 -22.94 -13.16 -28.29
CA GLN A 61 -23.72 -14.03 -29.17
C GLN A 61 -22.88 -14.54 -30.35
N ILE A 62 -22.01 -13.70 -30.91
CA ILE A 62 -21.08 -14.09 -31.98
C ILE A 62 -20.10 -15.16 -31.48
N ALA A 63 -19.58 -15.03 -30.25
CA ALA A 63 -18.70 -16.03 -29.65
C ALA A 63 -19.42 -17.37 -29.35
N VAL A 64 -20.68 -17.33 -28.89
CA VAL A 64 -21.51 -18.53 -28.65
C VAL A 64 -21.88 -19.23 -29.96
N ILE A 65 -22.21 -18.48 -31.01
CA ILE A 65 -22.47 -19.02 -32.35
C ILE A 65 -21.22 -19.70 -32.89
N ALA A 66 -20.04 -19.11 -32.68
CA ALA A 66 -18.77 -19.70 -33.08
C ALA A 66 -18.35 -20.93 -32.27
N ALA A 67 -18.77 -21.03 -31.01
CA ALA A 67 -18.55 -22.22 -30.18
C ALA A 67 -19.15 -23.49 -30.80
N SER A 68 -20.26 -23.36 -31.53
CA SER A 68 -20.85 -24.47 -32.31
C SER A 68 -19.96 -24.98 -33.44
N VAL A 69 -18.99 -24.18 -33.89
CA VAL A 69 -18.01 -24.54 -34.91
C VAL A 69 -16.79 -25.21 -34.31
N LEU A 70 -16.44 -24.90 -33.05
CA LEU A 70 -15.28 -25.49 -32.34
C LEU A 70 -15.57 -26.88 -31.76
N ASP A 71 -16.84 -27.24 -31.57
CA ASP A 71 -17.25 -28.51 -30.97
C ASP A 71 -17.47 -29.61 -32.03
N GLY A 72 -17.06 -30.86 -31.69
CA GLY A 72 -17.27 -32.04 -32.55
C GLY A 72 -16.42 -32.07 -33.82
N GLU A 73 -16.83 -32.88 -34.81
CA GLU A 73 -16.08 -33.08 -36.07
C GLU A 73 -15.98 -31.80 -36.92
N ARG A 74 -16.89 -30.84 -36.74
CA ARG A 74 -16.85 -29.54 -37.41
C ARG A 74 -15.65 -28.71 -36.97
N GLY A 75 -15.22 -28.82 -35.70
CA GLY A 75 -14.12 -28.03 -35.13
C GLY A 75 -12.74 -28.64 -35.31
N ASP A 76 -12.63 -29.81 -35.94
CA ASP A 76 -11.36 -30.48 -36.21
C ASP A 76 -10.81 -30.06 -37.59
N PHE A 77 -10.36 -28.79 -37.66
CA PHE A 77 -9.84 -28.21 -38.89
C PHE A 77 -8.58 -28.92 -39.41
N GLU A 78 -7.80 -29.55 -38.54
CA GLU A 78 -6.64 -30.35 -38.93
C GLU A 78 -7.10 -31.61 -39.68
N ARG A 79 -8.04 -32.38 -39.12
CA ARG A 79 -8.60 -33.56 -39.79
C ARG A 79 -9.34 -33.18 -41.08
N ARG A 80 -10.15 -32.12 -41.07
CA ARG A 80 -10.86 -31.62 -42.25
C ARG A 80 -9.91 -31.13 -43.35
N GLY A 81 -8.80 -30.51 -42.98
CA GLY A 81 -7.74 -30.08 -43.89
C GLY A 81 -7.01 -31.25 -44.55
N VAL A 82 -6.70 -32.30 -43.79
CA VAL A 82 -6.09 -33.54 -44.30
C VAL A 82 -7.06 -34.28 -45.24
N GLN A 83 -8.35 -34.32 -44.89
CA GLN A 83 -9.40 -34.92 -45.74
C GLN A 83 -9.60 -34.14 -47.04
N LEU A 84 -9.40 -32.82 -47.05
CA LEU A 84 -9.54 -31.99 -48.24
C LEU A 84 -8.66 -32.47 -49.40
N ALA A 85 -7.45 -32.94 -49.11
CA ALA A 85 -6.52 -33.45 -50.11
C ALA A 85 -6.96 -34.79 -50.74
N GLN A 86 -7.93 -35.48 -50.14
CA GLN A 86 -8.41 -36.80 -50.54
C GLN A 86 -9.75 -36.76 -51.30
N LEU A 87 -10.36 -35.58 -51.45
CA LEU A 87 -11.67 -35.39 -52.07
C LEU A 87 -11.59 -35.12 -53.58
N SER A 88 -12.69 -35.36 -54.31
CA SER A 88 -12.79 -35.01 -55.73
C SER A 88 -12.78 -33.48 -55.94
N PRO A 89 -12.39 -32.97 -57.12
CA PRO A 89 -12.31 -31.52 -57.37
C PRO A 89 -13.62 -30.75 -57.10
N GLU A 90 -14.78 -31.35 -57.38
CA GLU A 90 -16.09 -30.75 -57.09
C GLU A 90 -16.37 -30.67 -55.58
N GLN A 91 -16.04 -31.74 -54.85
CA GLN A 91 -16.17 -31.81 -53.39
C GLN A 91 -15.20 -30.85 -52.69
N GLN A 92 -13.98 -30.70 -53.21
CA GLN A 92 -12.97 -29.76 -52.69
C GLN A 92 -13.48 -28.31 -52.73
N SER A 93 -14.15 -27.89 -53.80
CA SER A 93 -14.69 -26.53 -53.92
C SER A 93 -15.79 -26.23 -52.89
N GLN A 94 -16.63 -27.22 -52.58
CA GLN A 94 -17.65 -27.09 -51.56
C GLN A 94 -17.04 -27.05 -50.15
N VAL A 95 -16.17 -28.01 -49.83
CA VAL A 95 -15.54 -28.11 -48.48
C VAL A 95 -14.64 -26.91 -48.19
N ARG A 96 -13.95 -26.34 -49.19
CA ARG A 96 -13.18 -25.09 -49.02
C ARG A 96 -14.06 -23.89 -48.68
N ARG A 97 -15.23 -23.78 -49.29
CA ARG A 97 -16.18 -22.69 -48.96
C ARG A 97 -16.70 -22.84 -47.54
N GLU A 98 -17.03 -24.05 -47.12
CA GLU A 98 -17.47 -24.35 -45.75
C GLU A 98 -16.35 -24.07 -44.72
N LEU A 99 -15.11 -24.51 -44.99
CA LEU A 99 -13.94 -24.21 -44.15
C LEU A 99 -13.68 -22.70 -44.05
N ALA A 100 -13.73 -21.96 -45.16
CA ALA A 100 -13.49 -20.52 -45.15
C ALA A 100 -14.54 -19.77 -44.31
N VAL A 101 -15.82 -20.16 -44.40
CA VAL A 101 -16.91 -19.59 -43.58
C VAL A 101 -16.69 -19.88 -42.10
N ASP A 102 -16.34 -21.13 -41.75
CA ASP A 102 -16.07 -21.53 -40.36
C ASP A 102 -14.84 -20.78 -39.77
N ILE A 103 -13.83 -20.47 -40.59
CA ILE A 103 -12.62 -19.76 -40.17
C ILE A 103 -12.83 -18.25 -40.04
N GLU A 104 -13.64 -17.65 -40.91
CA GLU A 104 -14.04 -16.24 -40.73
C GLU A 104 -14.84 -16.06 -39.43
N LEU A 105 -15.64 -17.06 -39.06
CA LEU A 105 -16.32 -17.06 -37.77
C LEU A 105 -15.32 -17.12 -36.60
N LEU A 106 -14.24 -17.93 -36.68
CA LEU A 106 -13.15 -17.91 -35.69
C LEU A 106 -12.45 -16.55 -35.61
N ALA A 107 -12.30 -15.85 -36.73
CA ALA A 107 -11.74 -14.51 -36.74
C ALA A 107 -12.59 -13.49 -35.99
N GLN A 108 -13.92 -13.61 -36.10
CA GLN A 108 -14.87 -12.80 -35.36
C GLN A 108 -14.85 -13.14 -33.87
N THR A 109 -14.74 -14.42 -33.51
CA THR A 109 -14.58 -14.88 -32.11
C THR A 109 -13.32 -14.33 -31.47
N SER A 110 -12.18 -14.43 -32.17
CA SER A 110 -10.89 -13.93 -31.68
C SER A 110 -10.94 -12.42 -31.42
N ARG A 111 -11.64 -11.67 -32.27
CA ARG A 111 -11.87 -10.23 -32.08
C ARG A 111 -12.76 -9.94 -30.87
N ALA A 112 -13.86 -10.68 -30.72
CA ALA A 112 -14.76 -10.55 -29.58
C ALA A 112 -14.05 -10.87 -28.25
N ALA A 113 -13.27 -11.97 -28.21
CA ALA A 113 -12.49 -12.36 -27.04
C ALA A 113 -11.42 -11.32 -26.65
N GLU A 114 -10.78 -10.68 -27.64
CA GLU A 114 -9.82 -9.60 -27.38
C GLU A 114 -10.49 -8.36 -26.79
N HIS A 115 -11.63 -7.95 -27.33
CA HIS A 115 -12.42 -6.84 -26.78
C HIS A 115 -12.94 -7.13 -25.37
N GLU A 116 -13.40 -8.35 -25.13
CA GLU A 116 -13.83 -8.81 -23.80
C GLU A 116 -12.66 -8.80 -22.83
N ARG A 117 -11.49 -9.34 -23.21
CA ARG A 117 -10.26 -9.28 -22.41
C ARG A 117 -9.88 -7.85 -22.04
N GLN A 118 -9.93 -6.92 -22.99
CA GLN A 118 -9.65 -5.50 -22.74
C GLN A 118 -10.67 -4.87 -21.79
N ALA A 119 -11.96 -5.21 -21.93
CA ALA A 119 -13.01 -4.77 -21.01
C ALA A 119 -12.78 -5.32 -19.60
N LEU A 120 -12.36 -6.58 -19.48
CA LEU A 120 -12.02 -7.21 -18.20
C LEU A 120 -10.78 -6.59 -17.55
N GLN A 121 -9.74 -6.29 -18.33
CA GLN A 121 -8.55 -5.58 -17.85
C GLN A 121 -8.89 -4.15 -17.40
N ALA A 122 -9.73 -3.43 -18.14
CA ALA A 122 -10.21 -2.11 -17.76
C ALA A 122 -11.06 -2.17 -16.48
N TYR A 123 -11.90 -3.19 -16.34
CA TYR A 123 -12.68 -3.44 -15.11
C TYR A 123 -11.79 -3.75 -13.92
N ASP A 124 -10.82 -4.67 -14.05
CA ASP A 124 -9.86 -5.00 -12.99
C ASP A 124 -9.07 -3.76 -12.58
N THR A 125 -8.60 -2.97 -13.54
CA THR A 125 -7.90 -1.71 -13.28
C THR A 125 -8.76 -0.73 -12.50
N ALA A 126 -10.04 -0.57 -12.88
CA ALA A 126 -10.98 0.30 -12.19
C ALA A 126 -11.33 -0.19 -10.78
N LEU A 127 -11.54 -1.50 -10.63
CA LEU A 127 -11.82 -2.16 -9.36
C LEU A 127 -10.62 -2.12 -8.42
N MET A 128 -9.41 -2.45 -8.90
CA MET A 128 -8.17 -2.39 -8.12
C MET A 128 -7.79 -0.96 -7.73
N GLY A 129 -8.08 0.02 -8.59
CA GLY A 129 -7.90 1.43 -8.29
C GLY A 129 -8.75 1.90 -7.10
N GLN A 130 -9.99 1.42 -6.97
CA GLN A 130 -10.94 1.86 -5.94
C GLN A 130 -11.08 0.91 -4.74
N THR A 131 -10.72 -0.37 -4.87
CA THR A 131 -10.74 -1.32 -3.75
C THR A 131 -9.75 -0.92 -2.66
N ARG A 132 -8.66 -0.21 -2.98
CA ARG A 132 -7.74 0.34 -1.95
C ARG A 132 -8.48 1.23 -0.92
N ASP A 133 -9.59 1.84 -1.31
CA ASP A 133 -10.41 2.69 -0.44
C ASP A 133 -11.42 1.91 0.43
N LEU A 134 -11.57 0.58 0.23
CA LEU A 134 -12.57 -0.27 0.89
C LEU A 134 -12.07 -0.95 2.18
N GLY A 135 -10.80 -0.77 2.56
CA GLY A 135 -10.24 -1.30 3.82
C GLY A 135 -10.40 -2.82 3.98
N ALA A 136 -11.01 -3.29 5.06
CA ALA A 136 -11.22 -4.73 5.29
C ALA A 136 -12.10 -5.40 4.21
N LEU A 137 -13.04 -4.65 3.61
CA LEU A 137 -13.84 -5.13 2.49
C LEU A 137 -12.98 -5.30 1.24
N ALA A 138 -11.93 -4.48 1.06
CA ALA A 138 -10.97 -4.64 -0.03
C ALA A 138 -10.33 -6.02 -0.02
N GLU A 139 -9.95 -6.53 1.16
CA GLU A 139 -9.28 -7.82 1.28
C GLU A 139 -10.25 -8.98 1.03
N GLN A 140 -11.51 -8.82 1.43
CA GLN A 140 -12.59 -9.75 1.08
C GLN A 140 -12.82 -9.78 -0.42
N LEU A 141 -12.94 -8.61 -1.05
CA LEU A 141 -13.18 -8.49 -2.47
C LEU A 141 -11.98 -8.96 -3.28
N ARG A 142 -10.74 -8.67 -2.84
CA ARG A 142 -9.52 -9.21 -3.44
C ARG A 142 -9.49 -10.73 -3.37
N SER A 143 -9.84 -11.33 -2.23
CA SER A 143 -9.86 -12.80 -2.12
C SER A 143 -10.89 -13.45 -3.06
N ALA A 144 -12.02 -12.78 -3.29
CA ALA A 144 -13.09 -13.24 -4.18
C ALA A 144 -12.81 -12.95 -5.67
N THR A 145 -12.05 -11.90 -5.98
CA THR A 145 -11.62 -11.51 -7.34
C THR A 145 -10.24 -12.05 -7.71
N TRP A 146 -9.52 -12.67 -6.77
CA TRP A 146 -8.21 -13.22 -7.06
C TRP A 146 -8.24 -14.31 -8.14
N PRO A 147 -9.21 -15.24 -8.20
CA PRO A 147 -9.26 -16.22 -9.30
C PRO A 147 -9.32 -15.55 -10.68
N ILE A 148 -9.95 -14.36 -10.77
CA ILE A 148 -10.02 -13.51 -11.97
C ILE A 148 -8.63 -12.94 -12.30
N VAL A 149 -7.94 -12.34 -11.33
CA VAL A 149 -6.60 -11.73 -11.50
C VAL A 149 -5.53 -12.78 -11.78
N GLU A 150 -5.57 -13.88 -11.04
CA GLU A 150 -4.72 -15.06 -11.22
C GLU A 150 -4.87 -15.59 -12.63
N HIS A 151 -6.11 -15.73 -13.12
CA HIS A 151 -6.34 -16.13 -14.51
C HIS A 151 -5.82 -15.07 -15.48
N LEU A 152 -6.20 -13.79 -15.38
CA LEU A 152 -5.69 -12.72 -16.27
C LEU A 152 -4.15 -12.62 -16.32
N LYS A 153 -3.44 -12.93 -15.21
CA LYS A 153 -1.97 -12.96 -15.12
C LYS A 153 -1.34 -14.30 -15.55
N LEU A 154 -2.06 -15.41 -15.41
CA LEU A 154 -1.64 -16.75 -15.84
C LEU A 154 -1.76 -16.98 -17.35
N TYR A 155 -2.44 -16.09 -18.08
CA TYR A 155 -2.53 -16.14 -19.54
C TYR A 155 -1.68 -15.05 -20.23
N PRO A 156 -0.33 -15.18 -20.26
CA PRO A 156 0.41 -14.82 -21.46
C PRO A 156 -0.17 -15.59 -22.67
N PRO A 157 0.14 -15.20 -23.91
CA PRO A 157 -0.29 -15.91 -25.11
C PRO A 157 -0.17 -17.44 -24.93
N PRO A 158 -1.16 -18.20 -25.41
CA PRO A 158 -1.33 -19.62 -25.12
C PRO A 158 -0.01 -20.37 -25.25
N LEU A 159 0.30 -21.16 -24.22
CA LEU A 159 1.45 -22.05 -24.12
C LEU A 159 1.67 -22.83 -25.43
N GLY A 160 2.63 -22.35 -26.21
CA GLY A 160 3.34 -23.07 -27.24
C GLY A 160 4.81 -22.68 -27.09
N THR A 161 5.66 -23.65 -26.77
CA THR A 161 7.08 -23.50 -26.39
C THR A 161 7.99 -23.10 -27.56
N ARG A 162 7.63 -22.06 -28.31
CA ARG A 162 8.33 -21.61 -29.51
C ARG A 162 8.22 -20.09 -29.69
N SER A 163 9.37 -19.41 -29.67
CA SER A 163 9.53 -17.96 -29.90
C SER A 163 9.09 -17.48 -31.28
N ASP A 164 8.80 -18.42 -32.18
CA ASP A 164 8.34 -18.20 -33.56
C ASP A 164 6.82 -18.24 -33.72
N TRP A 165 6.04 -18.48 -32.65
CA TRP A 165 4.57 -18.59 -32.73
C TRP A 165 3.86 -17.46 -31.98
N LEU A 166 3.38 -16.45 -32.71
CA LEU A 166 2.51 -15.40 -32.19
C LEU A 166 1.08 -15.95 -32.02
N ALA A 167 0.41 -15.57 -30.92
CA ALA A 167 -0.98 -15.97 -30.68
C ALA A 167 -1.89 -15.53 -31.85
N PRO A 168 -2.71 -16.45 -32.40
CA PRO A 168 -3.54 -16.18 -33.56
C PRO A 168 -4.63 -15.15 -33.21
N ASN A 169 -4.51 -13.93 -33.77
CA ASN A 169 -5.48 -12.85 -33.62
C ASN A 169 -6.54 -12.87 -34.75
N SER A 170 -7.51 -11.96 -34.71
CA SER A 170 -8.54 -11.85 -35.76
C SER A 170 -7.94 -11.82 -37.16
N ASN A 171 -6.86 -11.06 -37.38
CA ASN A 171 -6.21 -10.93 -38.68
C ASN A 171 -5.56 -12.24 -39.17
N TYR A 172 -5.00 -13.05 -38.25
CA TYR A 172 -4.47 -14.38 -38.55
C TYR A 172 -5.55 -15.28 -39.16
N PHE A 173 -6.72 -15.36 -38.54
CA PHE A 173 -7.82 -16.20 -39.03
C PHE A 173 -8.40 -15.67 -40.35
N GLN A 174 -8.57 -14.35 -40.51
CA GLN A 174 -9.03 -13.76 -41.79
C GLN A 174 -8.09 -14.08 -42.94
N THR A 175 -6.77 -13.96 -42.71
CA THR A 175 -5.75 -14.28 -43.71
C THR A 175 -5.83 -15.75 -44.13
N ARG A 176 -6.07 -16.65 -43.18
CA ARG A 176 -6.18 -18.10 -43.44
C ARG A 176 -7.50 -18.47 -44.13
N ALA A 177 -8.61 -17.79 -43.82
CA ALA A 177 -9.87 -17.94 -44.55
C ALA A 177 -9.72 -17.59 -46.03
N ILE A 178 -9.03 -16.47 -46.33
CA ILE A 178 -8.72 -16.05 -47.71
C ILE A 178 -7.79 -17.07 -48.40
N THR A 179 -6.81 -17.60 -47.67
CA THR A 179 -5.85 -18.59 -48.21
C THR A 179 -6.54 -19.90 -48.58
N ILE A 180 -7.53 -20.33 -47.80
CA ILE A 180 -8.28 -21.57 -48.04
C ILE A 180 -9.24 -21.43 -49.23
N SER A 181 -9.85 -20.24 -49.40
CA SER A 181 -10.77 -19.98 -50.50
C SER A 181 -10.06 -19.79 -51.83
N ASN A 182 -8.95 -19.06 -51.85
CA ASN A 182 -8.32 -18.57 -53.09
C ASN A 182 -6.95 -19.20 -53.39
N GLY A 183 -6.35 -19.93 -52.44
CA GLY A 183 -5.02 -20.53 -52.58
C GLY A 183 -5.01 -21.85 -53.35
N THR A 184 -3.80 -22.32 -53.65
CA THR A 184 -3.57 -23.68 -54.17
C THR A 184 -4.04 -24.74 -53.17
N LEU A 185 -4.25 -25.99 -53.60
CA LEU A 185 -4.69 -27.07 -52.70
C LEU A 185 -3.74 -27.29 -51.52
N GLU A 186 -2.44 -27.25 -51.78
CA GLU A 186 -1.41 -27.37 -50.75
C GLU A 186 -1.49 -26.23 -49.74
N GLN A 187 -1.63 -24.98 -50.20
CA GLN A 187 -1.79 -23.81 -49.35
C GLN A 187 -3.09 -23.86 -48.52
N ALA A 188 -4.18 -24.33 -49.11
CA ALA A 188 -5.47 -24.47 -48.41
C ALA A 188 -5.42 -25.56 -47.33
N THR A 189 -4.83 -26.72 -47.63
CA THR A 189 -4.64 -27.81 -46.66
C THR A 189 -3.74 -27.38 -45.51
N GLN A 190 -2.60 -26.73 -45.81
CA GLN A 190 -1.68 -26.24 -44.78
C GLN A 190 -2.32 -25.16 -43.89
N ALA A 191 -3.06 -24.22 -44.48
CA ALA A 191 -3.79 -23.20 -43.74
C ALA A 191 -4.86 -23.79 -42.80
N ALA A 192 -5.55 -24.85 -43.21
CA ALA A 192 -6.54 -25.54 -42.36
C ALA A 192 -5.89 -26.25 -41.16
N ILE A 193 -4.72 -26.87 -41.36
CA ILE A 193 -3.94 -27.52 -40.29
C ILE A 193 -3.46 -26.47 -39.26
N GLU A 194 -2.95 -25.34 -39.73
CA GLU A 194 -2.50 -24.23 -38.88
C GLU A 194 -3.64 -23.61 -38.06
N VAL A 195 -4.84 -23.54 -38.65
CA VAL A 195 -6.06 -23.13 -37.95
C VAL A 195 -6.47 -24.16 -36.89
N GLY A 196 -6.38 -25.46 -37.18
CA GLY A 196 -6.69 -26.52 -36.22
C GLY A 196 -5.89 -26.38 -34.93
N ARG A 197 -4.57 -26.17 -35.06
CA ARG A 197 -3.67 -25.97 -33.92
C ARG A 197 -3.97 -24.66 -33.17
N ALA A 198 -4.28 -23.59 -33.91
CA ALA A 198 -4.65 -22.30 -33.36
C ALA A 198 -6.01 -22.32 -32.62
N SER A 199 -6.97 -23.14 -33.08
CA SER A 199 -8.31 -23.24 -32.51
C SER A 199 -8.33 -23.82 -31.09
N TYR A 200 -7.30 -24.58 -30.70
CA TYR A 200 -7.15 -25.15 -29.36
C TYR A 200 -7.04 -24.05 -28.29
N SER A 201 -6.30 -22.97 -28.57
CA SER A 201 -6.23 -21.81 -27.67
C SER A 201 -7.56 -21.04 -27.56
N GLN A 202 -8.40 -21.07 -28.60
CA GLN A 202 -9.72 -20.44 -28.58
C GLN A 202 -10.72 -21.24 -27.73
N ARG A 203 -10.58 -22.58 -27.66
CA ARG A 203 -11.37 -23.42 -26.73
C ARG A 203 -11.04 -23.12 -25.27
N GLN A 204 -9.76 -22.92 -24.95
CA GLN A 204 -9.34 -22.52 -23.61
C GLN A 204 -9.89 -21.14 -23.22
N LEU A 205 -9.94 -20.18 -24.14
CA LEU A 205 -10.59 -18.86 -23.93
C LEU A 205 -12.10 -18.97 -23.63
N ARG A 206 -12.80 -20.00 -24.14
CA ARG A 206 -14.22 -20.26 -23.84
C ARG A 206 -14.44 -20.84 -22.44
N GLU A 207 -13.64 -21.84 -22.05
CA GLU A 207 -13.66 -22.38 -20.68
C GLU A 207 -13.34 -21.29 -19.64
N LEU A 208 -12.49 -20.34 -20.05
CA LEU A 208 -12.16 -19.14 -19.30
C LEU A 208 -13.38 -18.24 -19.04
N ASP A 209 -14.13 -17.86 -20.09
CA ASP A 209 -15.31 -17.00 -19.97
C ASP A 209 -16.37 -17.59 -19.02
N GLN A 210 -16.66 -18.88 -19.15
CA GLN A 210 -17.64 -19.57 -18.29
C GLN A 210 -17.21 -19.61 -16.81
N THR A 211 -15.96 -19.95 -16.56
CA THR A 211 -15.39 -19.97 -15.20
C THR A 211 -15.36 -18.56 -14.60
N TYR A 212 -15.00 -17.57 -15.41
CA TYR A 212 -14.91 -16.17 -15.02
C TYR A 212 -16.26 -15.59 -14.61
N ARG A 213 -17.33 -15.91 -15.34
CA ARG A 213 -18.70 -15.48 -14.99
C ARG A 213 -19.21 -16.10 -13.70
N GLN A 214 -18.96 -17.39 -13.49
CA GLN A 214 -19.35 -18.05 -12.26
C GLN A 214 -18.69 -17.38 -11.04
N VAL A 215 -17.42 -16.98 -11.17
CA VAL A 215 -16.71 -16.23 -10.12
C VAL A 215 -17.27 -14.82 -9.96
N LEU A 216 -17.61 -14.12 -11.05
CA LEU A 216 -18.21 -12.78 -10.99
C LEU A 216 -19.61 -12.75 -10.36
N ASP A 217 -20.48 -13.70 -10.69
CA ASP A 217 -21.82 -13.79 -10.09
C ASP A 217 -21.72 -14.11 -8.60
N GLN A 218 -20.82 -15.02 -8.23
CA GLN A 218 -20.49 -15.29 -6.82
C GLN A 218 -19.94 -14.05 -6.12
N TYR A 219 -19.13 -13.24 -6.81
CA TYR A 219 -18.60 -11.99 -6.29
C TYR A 219 -19.68 -10.94 -6.03
N ALA A 220 -20.55 -10.68 -7.02
CA ALA A 220 -21.66 -9.73 -6.89
C ALA A 220 -22.62 -10.14 -5.76
N GLN A 221 -22.95 -11.44 -5.69
CA GLN A 221 -23.76 -12.00 -4.60
C GLN A 221 -23.06 -11.86 -3.24
N THR A 222 -21.76 -12.14 -3.15
CA THR A 222 -20.99 -12.00 -1.89
C THR A 222 -20.93 -10.54 -1.43
N LEU A 223 -20.72 -9.60 -2.34
CA LEU A 223 -20.71 -8.17 -2.04
C LEU A 223 -22.10 -7.72 -1.54
N GLN A 224 -23.17 -8.13 -2.22
CA GLN A 224 -24.54 -7.81 -1.82
C GLN A 224 -24.92 -8.45 -0.49
N GLN A 225 -24.55 -9.71 -0.25
CA GLN A 225 -24.69 -10.40 1.05
C GLN A 225 -23.85 -9.75 2.15
N THR A 226 -22.64 -9.26 1.86
CA THR A 226 -21.79 -8.56 2.84
C THR A 226 -22.38 -7.21 3.21
N ILE A 227 -22.87 -6.44 2.23
CA ILE A 227 -23.60 -5.19 2.46
C ILE A 227 -24.86 -5.45 3.29
N THR A 228 -25.58 -6.54 3.01
CA THR A 228 -26.82 -6.89 3.70
C THR A 228 -26.54 -7.44 5.11
N SER A 229 -25.50 -8.24 5.32
CA SER A 229 -25.13 -8.82 6.63
C SER A 229 -24.47 -7.84 7.60
N GLN A 230 -23.93 -6.71 7.12
CA GLN A 230 -23.54 -5.59 7.99
C GLN A 230 -24.72 -4.95 8.75
N THR A 231 -25.96 -5.26 8.36
CA THR A 231 -27.17 -4.82 9.07
C THR A 231 -27.52 -5.68 10.29
N ASN A 232 -26.76 -6.75 10.58
CA ASN A 232 -26.97 -7.56 11.77
C ASN A 232 -26.82 -6.70 13.04
N VAL A 233 -27.85 -6.73 13.89
CA VAL A 233 -27.88 -6.05 15.18
C VAL A 233 -26.73 -6.55 16.04
N ARG A 234 -25.74 -5.68 16.27
CA ARG A 234 -24.59 -6.00 17.11
C ARG A 234 -25.06 -6.26 18.54
N PRO A 235 -24.50 -7.27 19.22
CA PRO A 235 -24.85 -7.48 20.62
C PRO A 235 -24.42 -6.27 21.45
N TRP A 236 -25.27 -5.84 22.39
CA TRP A 236 -25.10 -4.61 23.16
C TRP A 236 -23.75 -4.52 23.90
N TRP A 237 -23.16 -5.65 24.32
CA TRP A 237 -21.88 -5.68 25.02
C TRP A 237 -20.72 -5.17 24.15
N ARG A 238 -20.79 -5.33 22.82
CA ARG A 238 -19.78 -4.78 21.90
C ARG A 238 -19.81 -3.26 21.90
N TRP A 239 -21.00 -2.67 21.96
CA TRP A 239 -21.16 -1.21 22.06
C TRP A 239 -20.63 -0.68 23.38
N VAL A 240 -20.90 -1.38 24.49
CA VAL A 240 -20.37 -1.03 25.82
C VAL A 240 -18.84 -1.09 25.82
N LEU A 241 -18.25 -2.17 25.30
CA LEU A 241 -16.80 -2.33 25.18
C LEU A 241 -16.18 -1.24 24.30
N ALA A 242 -16.72 -1.02 23.11
CA ALA A 242 -16.24 -0.01 22.17
C ALA A 242 -16.32 1.39 22.76
N SER A 243 -17.42 1.74 23.43
CA SER A 243 -17.60 3.04 24.08
C SER A 243 -16.61 3.23 25.23
N GLY A 244 -16.39 2.20 26.04
CA GLY A 244 -15.40 2.22 27.12
C GLY A 244 -13.99 2.43 26.59
N LEU A 245 -13.61 1.69 25.54
CA LEU A 245 -12.31 1.86 24.86
C LEU A 245 -12.17 3.26 24.25
N ALA A 246 -13.19 3.75 23.56
CA ALA A 246 -13.17 5.06 22.91
C ALA A 246 -12.98 6.19 23.92
N LEU A 247 -13.70 6.15 25.05
CA LEU A 247 -13.56 7.13 26.14
C LEU A 247 -12.20 7.01 26.85
N GLY A 248 -11.73 5.78 27.09
CA GLY A 248 -10.43 5.53 27.71
C GLY A 248 -9.28 6.07 26.86
N PHE A 249 -9.28 5.77 25.56
CA PHE A 249 -8.28 6.29 24.63
C PHE A 249 -8.42 7.79 24.39
N ALA A 250 -9.65 8.34 24.40
CA ALA A 250 -9.87 9.79 24.39
C ALA A 250 -9.15 10.45 25.57
N GLY A 251 -9.40 9.97 26.80
CA GLY A 251 -8.77 10.51 28.00
C GLY A 251 -7.25 10.43 27.97
N LEU A 252 -6.71 9.30 27.50
CA LEU A 252 -5.28 9.08 27.34
C LEU A 252 -4.66 10.03 26.31
N LEU A 253 -5.23 10.12 25.11
CA LEU A 253 -4.73 10.99 24.05
C LEU A 253 -4.85 12.46 24.46
N TRP A 254 -5.93 12.86 25.10
CA TRP A 254 -6.10 14.20 25.67
C TRP A 254 -5.00 14.52 26.68
N TRP A 255 -4.72 13.61 27.62
CA TRP A 255 -3.68 13.81 28.63
C TRP A 255 -2.31 13.96 27.98
N VAL A 256 -2.02 13.13 26.97
CA VAL A 256 -0.76 13.17 26.23
C VAL A 256 -0.60 14.45 25.42
N LEU A 257 -1.59 14.78 24.59
CA LEU A 257 -1.61 15.99 23.78
C LEU A 257 -1.54 17.23 24.65
N ARG A 258 -2.24 17.27 25.78
CA ARG A 258 -2.15 18.37 26.74
C ARG A 258 -0.74 18.51 27.28
N ALA A 259 -0.09 17.40 27.61
CA ALA A 259 1.25 17.41 28.17
C ALA A 259 2.34 17.84 27.18
N ILE A 260 2.18 17.50 25.89
CA ILE A 260 3.15 17.77 24.81
C ILE A 260 2.85 19.10 24.10
N LEU A 261 1.57 19.40 23.87
CA LEU A 261 1.08 20.55 23.10
C LEU A 261 0.49 21.67 23.94
N ALA A 262 0.69 21.70 25.27
CA ALA A 262 0.22 22.78 26.15
C ALA A 262 0.61 24.20 25.69
N LYS A 263 1.58 24.33 24.78
CA LYS A 263 2.04 25.60 24.18
C LYS A 263 1.86 25.66 22.65
N ASP A 264 1.23 24.65 22.03
CA ASP A 264 1.21 24.45 20.58
C ASP A 264 -0.20 24.12 20.04
N TRP A 265 -1.13 25.03 20.24
CA TRP A 265 -2.50 24.92 19.72
C TRP A 265 -2.58 24.92 18.19
N LEU A 266 -1.55 25.43 17.51
CA LEU A 266 -1.50 25.48 16.04
C LEU A 266 -1.34 24.07 15.45
N LEU A 267 -0.59 23.17 16.10
CA LEU A 267 -0.52 21.77 15.67
C LEU A 267 -1.87 21.07 15.81
N LEU A 268 -2.58 21.34 16.90
CA LEU A 268 -3.92 20.82 17.13
C LEU A 268 -4.88 21.34 16.03
N ALA A 269 -4.87 22.64 15.78
CA ALA A 269 -5.66 23.26 14.70
C ALA A 269 -5.33 22.68 13.32
N ALA A 270 -4.05 22.37 13.06
CA ALA A 270 -3.62 21.74 11.81
C ALA A 270 -4.17 20.31 11.69
N GLY A 271 -4.17 19.52 12.77
CA GLY A 271 -4.82 18.21 12.80
C GLY A 271 -6.32 18.28 12.48
N VAL A 272 -7.02 19.29 13.01
CA VAL A 272 -8.44 19.52 12.71
C VAL A 272 -8.66 19.95 11.28
N ALA A 273 -7.83 20.85 10.76
CA ALA A 273 -7.90 21.31 9.38
C ALA A 273 -7.61 20.16 8.41
N LEU A 274 -6.69 19.26 8.75
CA LEU A 274 -6.42 18.03 8.01
C LEU A 274 -7.62 17.09 8.02
N ALA A 275 -8.21 16.85 9.20
CA ALA A 275 -9.42 16.05 9.32
C ALA A 275 -10.61 16.68 8.56
N ALA A 276 -10.73 18.01 8.54
CA ALA A 276 -11.77 18.71 7.79
C ALA A 276 -11.57 18.59 6.27
N TRP A 277 -10.34 18.75 5.78
CA TRP A 277 -10.01 18.61 4.36
C TRP A 277 -10.31 17.20 3.86
N PHE A 278 -9.96 16.17 4.64
CA PHE A 278 -10.18 14.78 4.23
C PHE A 278 -11.59 14.28 4.53
N GLY A 279 -12.20 14.72 5.63
CA GLY A 279 -13.46 14.25 6.17
C GLY A 279 -14.73 14.86 5.59
N LEU A 280 -14.71 16.15 5.23
CA LEU A 280 -15.93 16.87 4.83
C LEU A 280 -16.25 16.68 3.34
N PRO A 281 -17.50 16.77 2.90
CA PRO A 281 -17.84 16.73 1.47
C PRO A 281 -17.31 17.96 0.73
N TRP A 282 -17.06 17.84 -0.57
CA TRP A 282 -16.80 18.99 -1.43
C TRP A 282 -18.11 19.79 -1.64
N PRO A 283 -18.12 21.14 -1.59
CA PRO A 283 -16.98 22.06 -1.48
C PRO A 283 -16.55 22.44 -0.07
N VAL A 284 -17.25 22.01 0.99
CA VAL A 284 -16.98 22.38 2.39
C VAL A 284 -15.56 22.02 2.84
N ALA A 285 -15.01 20.91 2.34
CA ALA A 285 -13.62 20.51 2.58
C ALA A 285 -12.58 21.60 2.26
N SER A 286 -12.86 22.49 1.30
CA SER A 286 -11.96 23.61 0.95
C SER A 286 -11.62 24.51 2.15
N ILE A 287 -12.50 24.58 3.15
CA ILE A 287 -12.22 25.31 4.40
C ILE A 287 -11.03 24.68 5.15
N GLY A 288 -10.98 23.35 5.23
CA GLY A 288 -9.84 22.62 5.83
C GLY A 288 -8.55 22.84 5.05
N LEU A 289 -8.62 22.82 3.71
CA LEU A 289 -7.48 23.11 2.83
C LEU A 289 -6.91 24.51 3.08
N LEU A 290 -7.77 25.53 3.03
CA LEU A 290 -7.39 26.94 3.22
C LEU A 290 -6.88 27.18 4.65
N ALA A 291 -7.50 26.54 5.65
CA ALA A 291 -7.03 26.59 7.03
C ALA A 291 -5.64 25.98 7.18
N LEU A 292 -5.34 24.83 6.56
CA LEU A 292 -3.99 24.25 6.57
C LEU A 292 -2.95 25.19 5.96
N VAL A 293 -3.24 25.77 4.79
CA VAL A 293 -2.35 26.74 4.13
C VAL A 293 -2.08 27.94 5.03
N GLY A 294 -3.13 28.52 5.62
CA GLY A 294 -3.02 29.64 6.56
C GLY A 294 -2.23 29.29 7.82
N LEU A 295 -2.48 28.12 8.42
CA LEU A 295 -1.79 27.65 9.62
C LEU A 295 -0.29 27.41 9.35
N ILE A 296 0.07 26.82 8.22
CA ILE A 296 1.48 26.66 7.81
C ILE A 296 2.12 28.03 7.55
N GLY A 297 1.38 28.96 6.94
CA GLY A 297 1.80 30.35 6.78
C GLY A 297 2.15 31.04 8.10
N LEU A 298 1.35 30.80 9.14
CA LEU A 298 1.59 31.30 10.50
C LEU A 298 2.73 30.54 11.19
N ARG A 299 2.81 29.21 10.98
CA ARG A 299 3.76 28.32 11.65
C ARG A 299 4.36 27.30 10.65
N PRO A 300 5.49 27.64 10.01
CA PRO A 300 6.16 26.77 9.05
C PRO A 300 6.54 25.38 9.57
N SER A 301 6.71 25.21 10.89
CA SER A 301 7.05 23.92 11.51
C SER A 301 6.03 22.82 11.19
N LEU A 302 4.77 23.21 10.93
CA LEU A 302 3.70 22.28 10.58
C LEU A 302 4.00 21.55 9.27
N ALA A 303 4.68 22.18 8.31
CA ALA A 303 5.05 21.53 7.04
C ALA A 303 6.04 20.35 7.23
N ALA A 304 6.82 20.34 8.32
CA ALA A 304 7.67 19.20 8.66
C ALA A 304 6.91 18.08 9.39
N CYS A 305 5.92 18.40 10.22
CA CYS A 305 5.19 17.38 10.99
C CYS A 305 3.98 16.78 10.24
N LEU A 306 3.34 17.55 9.36
CA LEU A 306 2.07 17.18 8.73
C LEU A 306 2.17 15.90 7.89
N PRO A 307 3.23 15.66 7.09
CA PRO A 307 3.35 14.41 6.34
C PRO A 307 3.44 13.18 7.24
N LEU A 308 4.10 13.27 8.40
CA LEU A 308 4.18 12.18 9.38
C LEU A 308 2.84 11.88 10.04
N LEU A 309 2.06 12.93 10.35
CA LEU A 309 0.70 12.78 10.87
C LEU A 309 -0.25 12.16 9.84
N ALA A 310 0.05 12.34 8.56
CA ALA A 310 -0.85 11.97 7.50
C ALA A 310 -0.57 10.58 6.91
N ILE A 311 0.55 9.93 7.26
CA ILE A 311 0.91 8.56 6.80
C ILE A 311 -0.28 7.58 6.79
N PRO A 312 -1.12 7.46 7.84
CA PRO A 312 -2.25 6.52 7.83
C PRO A 312 -3.31 6.77 6.76
N LEU A 313 -3.34 7.99 6.22
CA LEU A 313 -4.29 8.44 5.21
C LEU A 313 -3.73 8.27 3.79
N TYR A 314 -2.49 7.82 3.62
CA TYR A 314 -1.79 7.79 2.32
C TYR A 314 -2.54 7.01 1.25
N TYR A 315 -3.17 5.90 1.64
CA TYR A 315 -3.96 5.05 0.75
C TYR A 315 -5.35 5.61 0.43
N ARG A 316 -5.65 6.85 0.84
CA ARG A 316 -6.97 7.46 0.70
C ARG A 316 -6.83 8.76 -0.08
N ALA A 317 -6.95 8.66 -1.39
CA ALA A 317 -6.94 9.85 -2.24
C ALA A 317 -8.23 10.66 -2.02
N ARG A 318 -8.12 11.99 -2.09
CA ARG A 318 -9.28 12.87 -2.03
C ARG A 318 -9.92 12.97 -3.40
N LEU A 319 -11.21 12.69 -3.52
CA LEU A 319 -11.95 12.89 -4.77
C LEU A 319 -12.61 14.28 -4.82
N VAL A 320 -12.50 14.95 -5.97
CA VAL A 320 -13.19 16.21 -6.27
C VAL A 320 -13.79 16.08 -7.68
N GLY A 321 -15.09 15.76 -7.76
CA GLY A 321 -15.70 15.35 -9.02
C GLY A 321 -15.04 14.08 -9.56
N ASN A 322 -14.53 14.13 -10.80
CA ASN A 322 -13.83 13.01 -11.44
C ASN A 322 -12.31 13.02 -11.19
N LEU A 323 -11.79 13.98 -10.43
CA LEU A 323 -10.36 14.12 -10.16
C LEU A 323 -10.00 13.44 -8.84
N SER A 324 -8.86 12.73 -8.84
CA SER A 324 -8.29 12.10 -7.66
C SER A 324 -7.02 12.84 -7.24
N PHE A 325 -6.98 13.26 -5.98
CA PHE A 325 -5.88 13.99 -5.36
C PHE A 325 -5.22 13.11 -4.30
N PRO A 326 -4.09 12.45 -4.62
CA PRO A 326 -3.31 11.69 -3.65
C PRO A 326 -2.91 12.56 -2.47
N LEU A 327 -2.83 11.95 -1.29
CA LEU A 327 -2.53 12.66 -0.06
C LEU A 327 -1.17 13.36 -0.12
N ASN A 328 -0.12 12.66 -0.56
CA ASN A 328 1.23 13.19 -0.68
C ASN A 328 1.30 14.42 -1.59
N GLU A 329 0.68 14.35 -2.77
CA GLU A 329 0.63 15.46 -3.73
C GLU A 329 -0.10 16.66 -3.12
N THR A 330 -1.21 16.39 -2.43
CA THR A 330 -2.01 17.43 -1.78
C THR A 330 -1.26 18.08 -0.61
N LEU A 331 -0.63 17.29 0.25
CA LEU A 331 0.14 17.79 1.40
C LEU A 331 1.36 18.56 0.94
N PHE A 332 2.02 18.11 -0.12
CA PHE A 332 3.11 18.84 -0.75
C PHE A 332 2.64 20.20 -1.25
N GLY A 333 1.53 20.24 -2.01
CA GLY A 333 0.93 21.48 -2.50
C GLY A 333 0.50 22.42 -1.37
N ILE A 334 -0.15 21.91 -0.33
CA ILE A 334 -0.57 22.65 0.87
C ILE A 334 0.65 23.23 1.60
N SER A 335 1.69 22.41 1.78
CA SER A 335 2.92 22.83 2.45
C SER A 335 3.63 23.91 1.65
N ALA A 336 3.79 23.72 0.34
CA ALA A 336 4.41 24.70 -0.56
C ALA A 336 3.63 26.03 -0.56
N ALA A 337 2.30 25.99 -0.69
CA ALA A 337 1.44 27.17 -0.65
C ALA A 337 1.53 27.91 0.69
N GLY A 338 1.47 27.19 1.81
CA GLY A 338 1.57 27.77 3.15
C GLY A 338 2.95 28.41 3.40
N LEU A 339 4.02 27.77 2.93
CA LEU A 339 5.37 28.33 3.03
C LEU A 339 5.59 29.53 2.12
N LEU A 340 5.04 29.51 0.91
CA LEU A 340 5.04 30.65 0.01
C LEU A 340 4.32 31.84 0.67
N LEU A 341 3.15 31.60 1.27
CA LEU A 341 2.42 32.60 2.04
C LEU A 341 3.27 33.14 3.20
N HIS A 342 3.99 32.27 3.92
CA HIS A 342 4.92 32.68 4.97
C HIS A 342 6.04 33.59 4.44
N VAL A 343 6.66 33.24 3.31
CA VAL A 343 7.74 34.02 2.70
C VAL A 343 7.22 35.38 2.23
N ILE A 344 6.09 35.41 1.53
CA ILE A 344 5.45 36.65 1.07
C ILE A 344 5.12 37.56 2.26
N TRP A 345 4.54 36.99 3.32
CA TRP A 345 4.21 37.72 4.54
C TRP A 345 5.44 38.34 5.21
N ARG A 346 6.55 37.59 5.31
CA ARG A 346 7.80 38.11 5.89
C ARG A 346 8.44 39.18 5.01
N TRP A 347 8.43 38.97 3.69
CA TRP A 347 8.92 39.95 2.73
C TRP A 347 8.14 41.26 2.82
N TRP A 348 6.81 41.20 2.92
CA TRP A 348 5.96 42.39 3.14
C TRP A 348 6.26 43.11 4.47
N ARG A 349 6.67 42.37 5.50
CA ARG A 349 7.16 42.95 6.77
C ARG A 349 8.61 43.45 6.72
N GLY A 350 9.21 43.55 5.53
CA GLY A 350 10.60 43.99 5.35
C GLY A 350 11.65 42.97 5.80
N GLN A 351 11.23 41.75 6.19
CA GLN A 351 12.14 40.69 6.62
C GLN A 351 12.57 39.87 5.41
N ARG A 352 13.75 40.17 4.88
CA ARG A 352 14.32 39.40 3.76
C ARG A 352 14.87 38.07 4.27
N PRO A 353 14.72 36.96 3.51
CA PRO A 353 15.34 35.70 3.86
C PRO A 353 16.87 35.84 3.81
N ASP A 354 17.53 35.45 4.89
CA ASP A 354 18.99 35.38 4.94
C ASP A 354 19.44 34.09 4.22
N VAL A 355 20.11 34.27 3.07
CA VAL A 355 20.58 33.18 2.21
C VAL A 355 21.95 32.65 2.68
N ALA A 356 22.60 33.30 3.66
CA ALA A 356 23.94 32.94 4.13
C ALA A 356 24.03 31.57 4.83
N TRP A 357 22.90 30.95 5.18
CA TRP A 357 22.82 29.68 5.91
C TRP A 357 23.20 28.43 5.08
N PHE A 358 23.23 28.54 3.75
CA PHE A 358 23.64 27.46 2.83
C PHE A 358 25.13 27.11 2.91
N LYS A 359 25.90 27.63 3.87
CA LYS A 359 27.35 27.38 4.01
C LYS A 359 27.72 26.22 4.95
N THR A 360 26.77 25.52 5.57
CA THR A 360 27.08 24.57 6.65
C THR A 360 27.19 23.10 6.18
N SER A 361 28.36 22.47 6.26
CA SER A 361 28.58 21.12 5.69
C SER A 361 27.77 19.96 6.30
N TRP A 362 27.06 20.12 7.42
CA TRP A 362 26.44 18.98 8.13
C TRP A 362 25.30 18.30 7.37
N TYR A 363 24.65 18.98 6.41
CA TYR A 363 23.54 18.41 5.64
C TYR A 363 23.96 17.58 4.42
N TRP A 364 25.26 17.44 4.12
CA TRP A 364 25.74 16.71 2.96
C TRP A 364 25.19 15.28 2.83
N PRO A 365 24.96 14.49 3.92
CA PRO A 365 24.45 13.13 3.78
C PRO A 365 23.03 13.10 3.22
N ILE A 366 22.20 14.11 3.54
CA ILE A 366 20.83 14.23 3.03
C ILE A 366 20.85 14.50 1.54
N GLY A 367 21.69 15.46 1.10
CA GLY A 367 21.86 15.76 -0.31
C GLY A 367 22.44 14.59 -1.11
N ALA A 368 23.42 13.87 -0.55
CA ALA A 368 24.03 12.70 -1.18
C ALA A 368 23.04 11.54 -1.32
N VAL A 369 22.25 11.24 -0.28
CA VAL A 369 21.20 10.21 -0.35
C VAL A 369 20.11 10.62 -1.33
N ALA A 370 19.66 11.88 -1.31
CA ALA A 370 18.62 12.37 -2.22
C ALA A 370 19.07 12.25 -3.68
N LEU A 371 20.27 12.77 -3.99
CA LEU A 371 20.85 12.68 -5.32
C LEU A 371 21.09 11.22 -5.72
N GLY A 372 21.62 10.38 -4.83
CA GLY A 372 21.86 8.97 -5.08
C GLY A 372 20.59 8.20 -5.42
N LEU A 373 19.50 8.43 -4.68
CA LEU A 373 18.20 7.80 -4.95
C LEU A 373 17.58 8.31 -6.27
N VAL A 374 17.65 9.62 -6.55
CA VAL A 374 17.17 10.19 -7.80
C VAL A 374 17.96 9.65 -8.99
N LEU A 375 19.28 9.56 -8.89
CA LEU A 375 20.13 8.99 -9.92
C LEU A 375 19.85 7.50 -10.12
N ALA A 376 19.74 6.72 -9.04
CA ALA A 376 19.42 5.29 -9.12
C ALA A 376 18.06 5.05 -9.80
N ALA A 377 17.04 5.82 -9.41
CA ALA A 377 15.71 5.72 -10.01
C ALA A 377 15.68 6.22 -11.47
N GLY A 378 16.46 7.25 -11.81
CA GLY A 378 16.61 7.72 -13.19
C GLY A 378 17.33 6.70 -14.08
N LEU A 379 18.37 6.04 -13.56
CA LEU A 379 19.09 4.98 -14.26
C LEU A 379 18.22 3.72 -14.45
N SER A 380 17.37 3.37 -13.47
CA SER A 380 16.49 2.21 -13.59
C SER A 380 15.42 2.35 -14.67
N LEU A 381 15.06 3.59 -15.07
CA LEU A 381 14.21 3.84 -16.24
C LEU A 381 14.85 3.39 -17.57
N GLY A 382 16.18 3.24 -17.61
CA GLY A 382 16.91 2.71 -18.75
C GLY A 382 17.01 1.19 -18.79
N SER A 383 16.38 0.47 -17.84
CA SER A 383 16.42 -0.98 -17.77
C SER A 383 15.71 -1.64 -18.94
N SER A 384 16.31 -2.70 -19.51
CA SER A 384 15.64 -3.57 -20.47
C SER A 384 14.49 -4.40 -19.86
N GLY A 385 14.42 -4.46 -18.53
CA GLY A 385 13.32 -5.10 -17.80
C GLY A 385 12.13 -4.19 -17.52
N LEU A 386 12.20 -2.90 -17.88
CA LEU A 386 11.11 -1.96 -17.62
C LEU A 386 9.88 -2.30 -18.47
N VAL A 387 8.78 -2.69 -17.82
CA VAL A 387 7.53 -3.08 -18.49
C VAL A 387 6.59 -1.89 -18.66
N GLU A 388 6.41 -1.10 -17.60
CA GLU A 388 5.49 0.05 -17.57
C GLU A 388 6.21 1.36 -17.22
N PRO A 389 6.74 2.09 -18.22
CA PRO A 389 7.46 3.36 -17.99
C PRO A 389 6.62 4.44 -17.30
N ALA A 390 5.32 4.50 -17.60
CA ALA A 390 4.42 5.49 -17.00
C ALA A 390 4.24 5.28 -15.49
N THR A 391 4.13 4.00 -15.06
CA THR A 391 4.07 3.62 -13.64
C THR A 391 5.38 3.98 -12.94
N ALA A 392 6.52 3.61 -13.53
CA ALA A 392 7.83 3.94 -12.96
C ALA A 392 8.08 5.45 -12.84
N LEU A 393 7.68 6.26 -13.83
CA LEU A 393 7.81 7.72 -13.78
C LEU A 393 6.92 8.36 -12.70
N ARG A 394 5.70 7.84 -12.53
CA ARG A 394 4.79 8.27 -11.47
C ARG A 394 5.38 7.98 -10.09
N GLU A 395 5.92 6.79 -9.90
CA GLU A 395 6.53 6.38 -8.63
C GLU A 395 7.87 7.08 -8.38
N LEU A 396 8.64 7.40 -9.41
CA LEU A 396 9.83 8.27 -9.28
C LEU A 396 9.46 9.60 -8.65
N ARG A 397 8.36 10.23 -9.13
CA ARG A 397 7.87 11.49 -8.57
C ARG A 397 7.42 11.30 -7.12
N ARG A 398 6.53 10.33 -6.86
CA ARG A 398 5.83 10.16 -5.57
C ARG A 398 6.70 9.59 -4.46
N THR A 399 7.56 8.64 -4.77
CA THR A 399 8.31 7.86 -3.78
C THR A 399 9.74 8.38 -3.58
N ILE A 400 10.31 9.08 -4.58
CA ILE A 400 11.70 9.57 -4.51
C ILE A 400 11.76 11.10 -4.48
N ILE A 401 11.22 11.78 -5.51
CA ILE A 401 11.39 13.23 -5.68
C ILE A 401 10.62 14.02 -4.61
N GLU A 402 9.31 13.81 -4.47
CA GLU A 402 8.48 14.54 -3.50
C GLU A 402 8.98 14.38 -2.05
N PRO A 403 9.31 13.16 -1.56
CA PRO A 403 9.88 12.98 -0.23
C PRO A 403 11.27 13.60 -0.07
N ALA A 404 12.12 13.59 -1.10
CA ALA A 404 13.42 14.25 -1.05
C ALA A 404 13.29 15.78 -0.96
N ILE A 405 12.36 16.39 -1.71
CA ILE A 405 12.07 17.83 -1.60
C ILE A 405 11.53 18.15 -0.20
N TRP A 406 10.60 17.33 0.31
CA TRP A 406 10.11 17.46 1.67
C TRP A 406 11.24 17.32 2.71
N ALA A 407 12.18 16.39 2.53
CA ALA A 407 13.31 16.23 3.43
C ALA A 407 14.22 17.45 3.43
N CYS A 408 14.49 18.05 2.27
CA CYS A 408 15.23 19.31 2.15
C CYS A 408 14.50 20.47 2.85
N LEU A 409 13.17 20.51 2.75
CA LEU A 409 12.35 21.48 3.47
C LEU A 409 12.43 21.28 4.99
N ALA A 410 12.20 20.06 5.47
CA ALA A 410 12.24 19.74 6.88
C ALA A 410 13.63 20.00 7.47
N LEU A 411 14.69 19.75 6.70
CA LEU A 411 16.06 20.12 7.02
C LEU A 411 16.21 21.64 7.24
N LEU A 412 15.70 22.46 6.31
CA LEU A 412 15.72 23.92 6.45
C LEU A 412 14.99 24.36 7.73
N LEU A 413 13.85 23.75 8.04
CA LEU A 413 13.10 24.06 9.26
C LEU A 413 13.83 23.62 10.53
N LEU A 414 14.55 22.50 10.51
CA LEU A 414 15.40 22.04 11.61
C LEU A 414 16.60 22.97 11.80
N ALA A 415 17.27 23.33 10.70
CA ALA A 415 18.44 24.19 10.70
C ALA A 415 18.12 25.61 11.20
N THR A 416 16.94 26.12 10.86
CA THR A 416 16.43 27.41 11.34
C THR A 416 15.75 27.33 12.71
N GLN A 417 15.85 26.16 13.39
CA GLN A 417 15.22 25.86 14.68
C GLN A 417 13.72 26.16 14.74
N ARG A 418 13.03 26.15 13.60
CA ARG A 418 11.57 26.33 13.53
C ARG A 418 10.84 25.06 13.91
N VAL A 419 11.46 23.89 13.75
CA VAL A 419 10.95 22.60 14.24
C VAL A 419 12.03 21.91 15.05
N LYS A 420 11.62 21.17 16.09
CA LYS A 420 12.52 20.33 16.87
C LYS A 420 12.47 18.89 16.35
N ALA A 421 13.61 18.20 16.34
CA ALA A 421 13.69 16.77 15.98
C ALA A 421 12.71 15.92 16.81
N GLN A 422 12.60 16.21 18.10
CA GLN A 422 11.64 15.54 19.00
C GLN A 422 10.18 15.73 18.56
N SER A 423 9.82 16.89 17.99
CA SER A 423 8.45 17.15 17.53
C SER A 423 8.05 16.24 16.37
N MET A 424 8.99 15.90 15.48
CA MET A 424 8.74 14.96 14.37
C MET A 424 8.46 13.54 14.90
N LEU A 425 9.26 13.05 15.85
CA LEU A 425 9.04 11.75 16.48
C LEU A 425 7.72 11.68 17.25
N TRP A 426 7.41 12.71 18.06
CA TRP A 426 6.14 12.76 18.77
C TRP A 426 4.95 12.81 17.81
N SER A 427 5.07 13.50 16.67
CA SER A 427 4.01 13.53 15.65
C SER A 427 3.71 12.11 15.16
N TYR A 428 4.73 11.32 14.83
CA TYR A 428 4.57 9.94 14.41
C TYR A 428 4.00 9.04 15.52
N ILE A 429 4.61 9.03 16.72
CA ILE A 429 4.22 8.12 17.82
C ILE A 429 2.79 8.41 18.30
N VAL A 430 2.41 9.68 18.44
CA VAL A 430 1.06 10.06 18.87
C VAL A 430 0.03 9.66 17.82
N MET A 431 0.31 9.87 16.52
CA MET A 431 -0.57 9.43 15.45
C MET A 431 -0.68 7.90 15.43
N ALA A 432 0.43 7.17 15.56
CA ALA A 432 0.41 5.71 15.66
C ALA A 432 -0.45 5.21 16.82
N ALA A 433 -0.35 5.84 18.00
CA ALA A 433 -1.17 5.48 19.14
C ALA A 433 -2.66 5.80 18.94
N TRP A 434 -2.99 6.90 18.26
CA TRP A 434 -4.37 7.20 17.88
C TRP A 434 -4.93 6.15 16.90
N ILE A 435 -4.16 5.79 15.86
CA ILE A 435 -4.54 4.75 14.90
C ILE A 435 -4.73 3.39 15.58
N ALA A 436 -3.88 3.05 16.54
CA ALA A 436 -4.07 1.85 17.35
C ALA A 436 -5.38 1.93 18.17
N GLY A 437 -5.64 3.05 18.83
CA GLY A 437 -6.88 3.28 19.58
C GLY A 437 -8.14 3.15 18.71
N ASP A 438 -8.18 3.80 17.55
CA ASP A 438 -9.27 3.69 16.57
C ASP A 438 -9.46 2.24 16.12
N GLY A 439 -8.37 1.56 15.75
CA GLY A 439 -8.40 0.15 15.37
C GLY A 439 -9.02 -0.74 16.46
N LEU A 440 -8.66 -0.52 17.72
CA LEU A 440 -9.15 -1.31 18.87
C LEU A 440 -10.64 -1.09 19.14
N VAL A 441 -11.12 0.15 19.03
CA VAL A 441 -12.55 0.48 19.14
C VAL A 441 -13.33 -0.25 18.03
N ARG A 442 -12.83 -0.20 16.79
CA ARG A 442 -13.44 -0.92 15.66
C ARG A 442 -13.42 -2.43 15.85
N PHE A 443 -12.29 -2.98 16.29
CA PHE A 443 -12.16 -4.40 16.58
C PHE A 443 -13.19 -4.87 17.62
N ALA A 444 -13.43 -4.07 18.67
CA ALA A 444 -14.47 -4.34 19.67
C ALA A 444 -15.89 -4.35 19.07
N LEU A 445 -16.17 -3.46 18.12
CA LEU A 445 -17.43 -3.45 17.36
C LEU A 445 -17.56 -4.64 16.39
N GLY A 446 -16.46 -5.35 16.12
CA GLY A 446 -16.37 -6.37 15.07
C GLY A 446 -16.18 -5.78 13.66
N GLU A 447 -15.77 -4.51 13.58
CA GLU A 447 -15.42 -3.82 12.34
C GLU A 447 -13.89 -3.81 12.14
N GLY A 448 -13.43 -3.65 10.90
CA GLY A 448 -11.99 -3.56 10.61
C GLY A 448 -11.23 -4.85 10.97
N VAL A 449 -11.95 -5.98 10.93
CA VAL A 449 -11.46 -7.32 11.23
C VAL A 449 -11.44 -8.14 9.94
N TRP A 450 -10.31 -8.79 9.65
CA TRP A 450 -10.23 -9.79 8.58
C TRP A 450 -9.84 -11.16 9.12
N ALA A 451 -10.50 -12.22 8.64
CA ALA A 451 -10.22 -13.58 9.04
C ALA A 451 -9.37 -14.30 7.98
N THR A 452 -8.08 -13.97 7.84
CA THR A 452 -7.17 -14.87 7.11
C THR A 452 -7.08 -16.16 7.91
N THR A 453 -7.47 -17.30 7.33
CA THR A 453 -7.42 -18.62 8.01
C THR A 453 -8.24 -18.71 9.31
N GLY A 454 -9.33 -17.95 9.43
CA GLY A 454 -10.27 -18.03 10.56
C GLY A 454 -9.81 -17.37 11.86
N VAL A 455 -8.78 -16.51 11.85
CA VAL A 455 -8.38 -15.70 13.01
C VAL A 455 -8.66 -14.23 12.72
N PRO A 456 -9.47 -13.53 13.53
CA PRO A 456 -9.76 -12.12 13.35
C PRO A 456 -8.52 -11.25 13.56
N ARG A 457 -8.10 -10.52 12.52
CA ARG A 457 -6.95 -9.60 12.53
C ARG A 457 -7.38 -8.15 12.47
N LEU A 458 -6.75 -7.30 13.26
CA LEU A 458 -6.88 -5.86 13.23
C LEU A 458 -6.31 -5.28 11.93
N ILE A 459 -7.11 -4.52 11.19
CA ILE A 459 -6.71 -3.77 9.98
C ILE A 459 -6.80 -2.25 10.19
N GLY A 460 -7.78 -1.80 10.98
CA GLY A 460 -7.97 -0.37 11.26
C GLY A 460 -8.14 0.47 9.99
N LEU A 461 -7.47 1.63 9.92
CA LEU A 461 -7.55 2.56 8.79
C LEU A 461 -6.60 2.24 7.62
N LEU A 462 -5.63 1.34 7.82
CA LEU A 462 -4.66 0.94 6.81
C LEU A 462 -5.20 -0.17 5.90
N PRO A 463 -4.61 -0.41 4.71
CA PRO A 463 -5.18 -1.34 3.72
C PRO A 463 -5.08 -2.82 4.11
N SER A 464 -4.21 -3.18 5.05
CA SER A 464 -4.01 -4.56 5.49
C SER A 464 -3.47 -4.63 6.92
N SER A 465 -3.60 -5.81 7.54
CA SER A 465 -3.03 -6.07 8.87
C SER A 465 -1.50 -5.97 8.89
N THR A 466 -0.84 -6.25 7.75
CA THR A 466 0.62 -6.12 7.62
C THR A 466 1.04 -4.65 7.55
N ALA A 467 0.39 -3.83 6.72
CA ALA A 467 0.63 -2.39 6.64
C ALA A 467 0.38 -1.71 7.99
N LEU A 468 -0.72 -2.07 8.66
CA LEU A 468 -0.99 -1.61 10.03
C LEU A 468 0.13 -2.02 10.99
N GLY A 469 0.57 -3.28 10.92
CA GLY A 469 1.66 -3.78 11.75
C GLY A 469 2.98 -3.05 11.55
N VAL A 470 3.33 -2.67 10.31
CA VAL A 470 4.53 -1.87 10.01
C VAL A 470 4.42 -0.52 10.71
N TYR A 471 3.30 0.16 10.50
CA TYR A 471 3.08 1.50 11.03
C TYR A 471 3.06 1.51 12.58
N LEU A 472 2.30 0.60 13.19
CA LEU A 472 2.19 0.50 14.65
C LEU A 472 3.47 -0.06 15.30
N GLY A 473 4.17 -0.99 14.63
CA GLY A 473 5.43 -1.57 15.10
C GLY A 473 6.49 -0.50 15.30
N ALA A 474 6.71 0.33 14.28
CA ALA A 474 7.62 1.46 14.35
C ALA A 474 7.24 2.44 15.46
N GLY A 475 5.93 2.72 15.62
CA GLY A 475 5.42 3.60 16.67
C GLY A 475 5.66 3.03 18.08
N LEU A 476 5.43 1.73 18.25
CA LEU A 476 5.64 1.00 19.50
C LEU A 476 7.11 0.91 19.87
N ALA A 477 7.97 0.59 18.91
CA ALA A 477 9.42 0.54 19.11
C ALA A 477 9.95 1.90 19.58
N GLY A 478 9.55 2.99 18.91
CA GLY A 478 9.90 4.34 19.32
C GLY A 478 9.36 4.73 20.70
N SER A 479 8.09 4.39 20.98
CA SER A 479 7.44 4.69 22.27
C SER A 479 8.08 3.94 23.44
N LEU A 480 8.35 2.64 23.30
CA LEU A 480 9.01 1.84 24.32
C LEU A 480 10.46 2.29 24.54
N ALA A 481 11.20 2.57 23.46
CA ALA A 481 12.55 3.12 23.57
C ALA A 481 12.55 4.45 24.32
N LEU A 482 11.57 5.33 24.07
CA LEU A 482 11.41 6.58 24.79
C LEU A 482 11.06 6.33 26.26
N ALA A 483 10.16 5.38 26.55
CA ALA A 483 9.79 5.01 27.91
C ALA A 483 10.97 4.41 28.71
N LEU A 484 11.95 3.79 28.05
CA LEU A 484 13.13 3.22 28.67
C LEU A 484 14.29 4.22 28.84
N SER A 485 14.36 5.22 27.96
CA SER A 485 15.49 6.16 27.86
C SER A 485 15.19 7.60 28.29
N ALA A 486 13.93 8.01 28.38
CA ALA A 486 13.56 9.38 28.71
C ALA A 486 14.08 9.80 30.09
N GLU A 487 14.76 10.93 30.15
CA GLU A 487 15.26 11.54 31.39
C GLU A 487 14.11 12.14 32.20
N SER A 488 13.18 12.81 31.53
CA SER A 488 11.99 13.38 32.17
C SER A 488 11.00 12.29 32.57
N ALA A 489 10.68 12.20 33.86
CA ALA A 489 9.66 11.28 34.38
C ALA A 489 8.30 11.49 33.69
N LYS A 490 7.96 12.73 33.33
CA LYS A 490 6.74 13.05 32.59
C LYS A 490 6.76 12.45 31.19
N GLN A 491 7.84 12.65 30.42
CA GLN A 491 7.99 12.05 29.09
C GLN A 491 7.97 10.52 29.16
N ARG A 492 8.61 9.95 30.18
CA ARG A 492 8.61 8.52 30.45
C ARG A 492 7.20 7.98 30.66
N GLN A 493 6.41 8.63 31.51
CA GLN A 493 5.03 8.25 31.78
C GLN A 493 4.15 8.35 30.52
N LEU A 494 4.29 9.44 29.75
CA LEU A 494 3.58 9.63 28.48
C LEU A 494 3.88 8.51 27.49
N ALA A 495 5.16 8.16 27.34
CA ALA A 495 5.60 7.09 26.45
C ALA A 495 5.08 5.71 26.91
N TRP A 496 5.06 5.43 28.22
CA TRP A 496 4.43 4.21 28.73
C TRP A 496 2.93 4.15 28.41
N LEU A 497 2.19 5.25 28.59
CA LEU A 497 0.77 5.28 28.28
C LEU A 497 0.49 5.09 26.78
N LEU A 498 1.24 5.74 25.89
CA LEU A 498 1.09 5.54 24.44
C LEU A 498 1.42 4.11 24.00
N SER A 499 2.34 3.46 24.71
CA SER A 499 2.72 2.07 24.40
C SER A 499 1.58 1.07 24.66
N LEU A 500 0.58 1.41 25.48
CA LEU A 500 -0.56 0.52 25.80
C LEU A 500 -1.45 0.21 24.58
N PRO A 501 -2.10 1.19 23.92
CA PRO A 501 -2.88 0.92 22.72
C PRO A 501 -1.99 0.36 21.60
N LEU A 502 -0.76 0.86 21.46
CA LEU A 502 0.20 0.38 20.45
C LEU A 502 0.51 -1.12 20.63
N SER A 503 0.78 -1.57 21.86
CA SER A 503 1.05 -2.98 22.15
C SER A 503 -0.14 -3.86 21.80
N LEU A 504 -1.35 -3.47 22.23
CA LEU A 504 -2.54 -4.25 21.92
C LEU A 504 -2.85 -4.25 20.42
N GLY A 505 -2.64 -3.12 19.74
CA GLY A 505 -2.80 -3.00 18.30
C GLY A 505 -1.85 -3.93 17.53
N VAL A 506 -0.55 -3.85 17.84
CA VAL A 506 0.48 -4.72 17.24
C VAL A 506 0.17 -6.20 17.49
N LEU A 507 -0.24 -6.59 18.70
CA LEU A 507 -0.64 -7.96 19.00
C LEU A 507 -1.84 -8.41 18.15
N LEU A 508 -2.89 -7.60 18.05
CA LEU A 508 -4.10 -7.97 17.30
C LEU A 508 -3.95 -7.89 15.78
N THR A 509 -2.86 -7.33 15.25
CA THR A 509 -2.54 -7.46 13.82
C THR A 509 -2.22 -8.90 13.41
N PHE A 510 -1.71 -9.72 14.34
CA PHE A 510 -1.17 -11.05 14.07
C PHE A 510 -0.13 -11.08 12.93
N THR A 511 0.63 -9.99 12.74
CA THR A 511 1.80 -9.98 11.85
C THR A 511 3.07 -10.29 12.63
N ARG A 512 3.66 -11.46 12.32
CA ARG A 512 4.91 -11.93 12.90
C ARG A 512 6.07 -10.94 12.66
N GLY A 513 6.06 -10.25 11.52
CA GLY A 513 7.06 -9.23 11.18
C GLY A 513 7.07 -8.07 12.18
N ALA A 514 5.89 -7.55 12.55
CA ALA A 514 5.80 -6.48 13.54
C ALA A 514 6.24 -6.93 14.94
N TRP A 515 5.90 -8.17 15.34
CA TRP A 515 6.30 -8.69 16.64
C TRP A 515 7.82 -8.84 16.74
N LEU A 516 8.44 -9.43 15.71
CA LEU A 516 9.89 -9.60 15.64
C LEU A 516 10.60 -8.24 15.55
N GLY A 517 10.05 -7.29 14.78
CA GLY A 517 10.57 -5.93 14.68
C GLY A 517 10.63 -5.23 16.04
N VAL A 518 9.52 -5.20 16.76
CA VAL A 518 9.42 -4.53 18.07
C VAL A 518 10.31 -5.22 19.11
N VAL A 519 10.26 -6.57 19.18
CA VAL A 519 11.09 -7.33 20.12
C VAL A 519 12.57 -7.10 19.85
N GLY A 520 12.99 -7.16 18.58
CA GLY A 520 14.38 -6.90 18.18
C GLY A 520 14.83 -5.47 18.48
N ALA A 521 13.99 -4.48 18.21
CA ALA A 521 14.25 -3.07 18.51
C ALA A 521 14.41 -2.81 20.01
N VAL A 522 13.50 -3.33 20.84
CA VAL A 522 13.55 -3.17 22.30
C VAL A 522 14.75 -3.92 22.88
N ALA A 523 15.03 -5.14 22.41
CA ALA A 523 16.21 -5.89 22.81
C ALA A 523 17.50 -5.12 22.51
N LEU A 524 17.61 -4.54 21.31
CA LEU A 524 18.75 -3.69 20.93
C LEU A 524 18.94 -2.52 21.91
N VAL A 525 17.88 -1.76 22.20
CA VAL A 525 17.94 -0.63 23.15
C VAL A 525 18.37 -1.09 24.55
N LEU A 526 17.80 -2.18 25.05
CA LEU A 526 18.15 -2.72 26.37
C LEU A 526 19.61 -3.20 26.42
N LEU A 527 20.11 -3.84 25.37
CA LEU A 527 21.50 -4.29 25.26
C LEU A 527 22.47 -3.10 25.23
N LEU A 528 22.18 -2.07 24.43
CA LEU A 528 23.00 -0.84 24.37
C LEU A 528 23.01 -0.09 25.70
N GLN A 529 21.91 -0.11 26.45
CA GLN A 529 21.84 0.42 27.81
C GLN A 529 22.42 -0.52 28.89
N ARG A 530 22.96 -1.69 28.50
CA ARG A 530 23.47 -2.74 29.39
C ARG A 530 22.44 -3.27 30.40
N ARG A 531 21.15 -3.21 30.05
CA ARG A 531 19.99 -3.66 30.84
C ARG A 531 19.51 -5.06 30.45
N TRP A 532 20.43 -5.97 30.10
CA TRP A 532 20.13 -7.32 29.63
C TRP A 532 19.32 -8.17 30.64
N ARG A 533 19.41 -7.87 31.95
CA ARG A 533 18.57 -8.52 32.97
C ARG A 533 17.08 -8.20 32.79
N LEU A 534 16.73 -6.99 32.35
CA LEU A 534 15.34 -6.65 32.03
C LEU A 534 14.86 -7.41 30.80
N LEU A 535 15.74 -7.65 29.82
CA LEU A 535 15.42 -8.47 28.66
C LEU A 535 15.11 -9.92 29.07
N LEU A 536 15.94 -10.53 29.93
CA LEU A 536 15.68 -11.87 30.47
C LEU A 536 14.39 -11.94 31.28
N GLY A 537 14.14 -10.94 32.13
CA GLY A 537 12.89 -10.84 32.90
C GLY A 537 11.66 -10.72 31.99
N ALA A 538 11.72 -9.87 30.96
CA ALA A 538 10.65 -9.71 29.98
C ALA A 538 10.44 -10.99 29.15
N ALA A 539 11.51 -11.67 28.74
CA ALA A 539 11.43 -12.95 28.04
C ALA A 539 10.81 -14.05 28.92
N GLY A 540 11.20 -14.12 30.19
CA GLY A 540 10.60 -15.03 31.18
C GLY A 540 9.10 -14.77 31.35
N LEU A 541 8.71 -13.50 31.53
CA LEU A 541 7.30 -13.10 31.66
C LEU A 541 6.49 -13.44 30.40
N ALA A 542 7.04 -13.17 29.21
CA ALA A 542 6.42 -13.52 27.94
C ALA A 542 6.27 -15.05 27.79
N GLY A 543 7.29 -15.82 28.20
CA GLY A 543 7.25 -17.29 28.20
C GLY A 543 6.17 -17.84 29.13
N VAL A 544 6.05 -17.31 30.35
CA VAL A 544 4.97 -17.67 31.29
C VAL A 544 3.60 -17.30 30.72
N GLY A 545 3.48 -16.11 30.13
CA GLY A 545 2.23 -15.67 29.48
C GLY A 545 1.84 -16.56 28.30
N LEU A 546 2.79 -16.94 27.46
CA LEU A 546 2.57 -17.84 26.32
C LEU A 546 2.19 -19.24 26.77
N ALA A 547 2.85 -19.77 27.81
CA ALA A 547 2.51 -21.06 28.42
C ALA A 547 1.09 -21.03 29.01
N GLY A 548 0.75 -20.00 29.79
CA GLY A 548 -0.59 -19.82 30.34
C GLY A 548 -1.65 -19.68 29.26
N PHE A 549 -1.39 -18.92 28.20
CA PHE A 549 -2.29 -18.81 27.05
C PHE A 549 -2.44 -20.15 26.32
N GLY A 550 -1.36 -20.93 26.19
CA GLY A 550 -1.40 -22.27 25.61
C GLY A 550 -2.26 -23.26 26.38
N LEU A 551 -2.34 -23.11 27.70
CA LEU A 551 -3.25 -23.91 28.55
C LEU A 551 -4.72 -23.55 28.31
N ILE A 552 -5.03 -22.27 28.05
CA ILE A 552 -6.41 -21.79 27.89
C ILE A 552 -6.90 -21.92 26.44
N GLN A 553 -6.01 -21.68 25.47
CA GLN A 553 -6.30 -21.61 24.03
C GLN A 553 -5.26 -22.40 23.20
N PRO A 554 -5.12 -23.72 23.41
CA PRO A 554 -4.08 -24.53 22.78
C PRO A 554 -4.17 -24.53 21.24
N SER A 555 -5.40 -24.55 20.70
CA SER A 555 -5.65 -24.56 19.25
C SER A 555 -5.29 -23.23 18.58
N LEU A 556 -5.60 -22.11 19.24
CA LEU A 556 -5.24 -20.77 18.74
C LEU A 556 -3.74 -20.54 18.88
N LEU A 557 -3.12 -20.95 20.00
CA LEU A 557 -1.67 -20.88 20.16
C LEU A 557 -0.96 -21.70 19.08
N ALA A 558 -1.38 -22.94 18.84
CA ALA A 558 -0.83 -23.77 17.78
C ALA A 558 -0.99 -23.09 16.40
N ARG A 559 -2.14 -22.47 16.13
CA ARG A 559 -2.36 -21.74 14.85
C ARG A 559 -1.46 -20.52 14.70
N VAL A 560 -1.22 -19.77 15.78
CA VAL A 560 -0.35 -18.58 15.80
C VAL A 560 1.13 -18.96 15.70
N LEU A 561 1.56 -20.03 16.38
CA LEU A 561 2.94 -20.51 16.43
C LEU A 561 3.34 -21.45 15.29
N ARG A 562 2.39 -21.96 14.51
CA ARG A 562 2.68 -22.83 13.35
C ARG A 562 3.66 -22.14 12.40
N LEU A 563 4.90 -22.65 12.40
CA LEU A 563 5.95 -22.31 11.47
C LEU A 563 5.73 -23.14 10.19
N GLY A 564 5.58 -22.49 9.04
CA GLY A 564 5.49 -23.19 7.74
C GLY A 564 4.10 -23.30 7.10
N GLU A 565 3.00 -23.02 7.80
CA GLU A 565 1.65 -22.90 7.20
C GLU A 565 1.21 -21.43 7.09
N GLY A 566 0.58 -21.06 5.96
CA GLY A 566 0.14 -19.69 5.63
C GLY A 566 1.16 -18.85 4.85
N THR A 567 1.08 -17.51 4.92
CA THR A 567 1.92 -16.56 4.12
C THR A 567 3.44 -16.64 4.36
N GLY A 568 3.93 -17.52 5.23
CA GLY A 568 5.35 -17.71 5.53
C GLY A 568 6.08 -18.62 4.53
N SER A 569 5.46 -19.73 4.11
CA SER A 569 6.01 -20.60 3.06
C SER A 569 6.00 -19.90 1.70
N ALA A 570 4.94 -19.14 1.43
CA ALA A 570 4.81 -18.26 0.27
C ALA A 570 6.02 -17.32 0.08
N ARG A 571 6.53 -16.73 1.17
CA ARG A 571 7.63 -15.75 1.09
C ARG A 571 8.94 -16.35 0.58
N GLN A 572 9.23 -17.62 0.88
CA GLN A 572 10.47 -18.26 0.41
C GLN A 572 10.49 -18.38 -1.12
N GLU A 573 9.36 -18.76 -1.70
CA GLU A 573 9.19 -18.82 -3.17
C GLU A 573 9.22 -17.42 -3.79
N ILE A 574 8.61 -16.43 -3.14
CA ILE A 574 8.66 -15.03 -3.58
C ILE A 574 10.11 -14.51 -3.58
N TRP A 575 10.87 -14.76 -2.52
CA TRP A 575 12.26 -14.33 -2.43
C TRP A 575 13.15 -15.04 -3.43
N ALA A 576 12.95 -16.34 -3.66
CA ALA A 576 13.66 -17.08 -4.70
C ALA A 576 13.37 -16.48 -6.09
N SER A 577 12.13 -16.10 -6.36
CA SER A 577 11.73 -15.49 -7.63
C SER A 577 12.30 -14.08 -7.81
N ALA A 578 12.22 -13.26 -6.76
CA ALA A 578 12.84 -11.95 -6.72
C ALA A 578 14.36 -12.03 -6.91
N TRP A 579 15.01 -13.03 -6.32
CA TRP A 579 16.43 -13.28 -6.52
C TRP A 579 16.78 -13.63 -7.97
N ARG A 580 16.01 -14.51 -8.61
CA ARG A 580 16.19 -14.81 -10.05
C ARG A 580 16.01 -13.56 -10.92
N ALA A 581 15.04 -12.72 -10.60
CA ALA A 581 14.86 -11.45 -11.29
C ALA A 581 16.06 -10.51 -11.09
N VAL A 582 16.56 -10.36 -9.86
CA VAL A 582 17.79 -9.59 -9.59
C VAL A 582 18.99 -10.12 -10.39
N GLN A 583 19.12 -11.44 -10.55
CA GLN A 583 20.21 -12.03 -11.34
C GLN A 583 20.11 -11.67 -12.83
N ASP A 584 18.91 -11.42 -13.36
CA ASP A 584 18.70 -11.00 -14.75
C ASP A 584 19.05 -9.52 -14.97
N GLN A 585 18.70 -8.64 -14.01
CA GLN A 585 18.95 -7.19 -14.10
C GLN A 585 19.66 -6.63 -12.84
N PRO A 586 20.90 -7.05 -12.54
CA PRO A 586 21.53 -6.73 -11.25
C PRO A 586 21.94 -5.27 -11.11
N LEU A 587 22.27 -4.58 -12.20
CA LEU A 587 22.80 -3.22 -12.15
C LEU A 587 21.69 -2.16 -12.09
N LEU A 588 20.75 -2.21 -13.03
CA LEU A 588 19.68 -1.21 -13.17
C LEU A 588 18.39 -1.62 -12.45
N GLY A 589 18.22 -2.90 -12.08
CA GLY A 589 16.93 -3.41 -11.65
C GLY A 589 15.91 -3.39 -12.79
N PHE A 590 14.63 -3.38 -12.45
CA PHE A 590 13.50 -3.32 -13.40
C PHE A 590 12.83 -1.95 -13.46
N GLY A 591 13.08 -1.08 -12.48
CA GLY A 591 12.38 0.19 -12.32
C GLY A 591 11.38 0.16 -11.15
N LEU A 592 10.94 1.35 -10.74
CA LEU A 592 10.00 1.50 -9.61
C LEU A 592 8.65 0.85 -9.92
N ASP A 593 8.13 0.11 -8.92
CA ASP A 593 6.82 -0.57 -8.96
C ASP A 593 6.60 -1.52 -10.16
N GLN A 594 7.66 -2.26 -10.55
CA GLN A 594 7.61 -3.19 -11.69
C GLN A 594 7.46 -4.67 -11.32
N PHE A 595 7.62 -5.04 -10.04
CA PHE A 595 7.64 -6.46 -9.65
C PHE A 595 6.34 -7.20 -9.99
N ALA A 596 5.19 -6.53 -9.84
CA ALA A 596 3.88 -7.06 -10.18
C ALA A 596 3.66 -7.32 -11.69
N GLN A 597 4.51 -6.72 -12.53
CA GLN A 597 4.46 -6.75 -13.99
C GLN A 597 5.45 -7.75 -14.60
N LEU A 598 6.29 -8.37 -13.78
CA LEU A 598 7.23 -9.38 -14.24
C LEU A 598 6.49 -10.64 -14.69
N GLU A 599 6.98 -11.24 -15.78
CA GLU A 599 6.43 -12.48 -16.31
C GLU A 599 6.60 -13.62 -15.29
N PRO A 600 5.51 -14.20 -14.76
CA PRO A 600 5.62 -15.17 -13.67
C PRO A 600 6.32 -16.47 -14.07
N SER A 601 6.07 -16.95 -15.29
CA SER A 601 6.68 -18.16 -15.87
C SER A 601 8.21 -18.04 -15.94
N ARG A 602 8.73 -16.86 -16.29
CA ARG A 602 10.17 -16.61 -16.46
C ARG A 602 10.93 -16.68 -15.13
N TYR A 603 10.36 -16.12 -14.06
CA TYR A 603 11.06 -16.00 -12.76
C TYR A 603 10.56 -16.98 -11.69
N GLY A 604 9.53 -17.77 -12.00
CA GLY A 604 8.91 -18.71 -11.08
C GLY A 604 8.10 -18.02 -9.97
N ILE A 605 7.52 -16.86 -10.27
CA ILE A 605 6.77 -16.05 -9.29
C ILE A 605 5.53 -16.85 -8.86
N PRO A 606 5.38 -17.16 -7.56
CA PRO A 606 4.33 -18.06 -7.13
C PRO A 606 2.98 -17.35 -7.21
N GLN A 607 2.02 -17.97 -7.90
CA GLN A 607 0.67 -17.45 -8.08
C GLN A 607 -0.20 -17.88 -6.89
N ILE A 608 0.01 -17.24 -5.74
CA ILE A 608 -0.61 -17.67 -4.48
C ILE A 608 -1.89 -16.88 -4.22
N ARG A 609 -3.00 -17.63 -4.00
CA ARG A 609 -4.39 -17.18 -3.76
C ARG A 609 -4.64 -16.04 -2.74
N PHE A 610 -3.63 -15.58 -2.01
CA PHE A 610 -3.81 -14.72 -0.83
C PHE A 610 -2.80 -13.58 -0.71
N LEU A 611 -1.92 -13.37 -1.70
CA LEU A 611 -0.91 -12.30 -1.69
C LEU A 611 -0.98 -11.54 -3.01
N THR A 612 -1.36 -10.26 -2.95
CA THR A 612 -1.04 -9.33 -4.03
C THR A 612 0.48 -9.19 -4.07
N LEU A 613 1.14 -9.87 -5.00
CA LEU A 613 2.59 -9.76 -5.20
C LEU A 613 2.97 -8.42 -5.85
N ALA A 614 2.71 -7.32 -5.16
CA ALA A 614 3.17 -6.00 -5.56
C ALA A 614 4.69 -5.86 -5.38
N HIS A 615 5.25 -6.56 -4.40
CA HIS A 615 6.65 -6.44 -3.98
C HIS A 615 7.15 -7.76 -3.38
N PRO A 616 8.48 -7.98 -3.28
CA PRO A 616 9.05 -9.24 -2.82
C PRO A 616 8.93 -9.47 -1.29
N HIS A 617 8.34 -8.55 -0.53
CA HIS A 617 8.24 -8.64 0.94
C HIS A 617 9.62 -8.82 1.63
N ASN A 618 10.63 -8.18 1.06
CA ASN A 618 11.97 -8.09 1.62
C ASN A 618 12.58 -6.76 1.18
N LEU A 619 12.89 -5.89 2.13
CA LEU A 619 13.36 -4.53 1.92
C LEU A 619 14.56 -4.45 0.96
N LEU A 620 15.53 -5.35 1.09
CA LEU A 620 16.74 -5.30 0.25
C LEU A 620 16.47 -5.77 -1.17
N LEU A 621 15.72 -6.87 -1.33
CA LEU A 621 15.32 -7.33 -2.66
C LEU A 621 14.40 -6.32 -3.35
N ASP A 622 13.52 -5.66 -2.60
CA ASP A 622 12.61 -4.64 -3.12
C ASP A 622 13.38 -3.42 -3.64
N VAL A 623 14.30 -2.88 -2.82
CA VAL A 623 15.17 -1.78 -3.24
C VAL A 623 16.03 -2.17 -4.44
N TRP A 624 16.61 -3.37 -4.44
CA TRP A 624 17.48 -3.82 -5.53
C TRP A 624 16.70 -3.99 -6.84
N LEU A 625 15.52 -4.61 -6.80
CA LEU A 625 14.68 -4.75 -7.99
C LEU A 625 14.21 -3.39 -8.53
N GLN A 626 13.86 -2.45 -7.66
CA GLN A 626 13.29 -1.17 -8.11
C GLN A 626 14.34 -0.13 -8.54
N LEU A 627 15.49 -0.09 -7.88
CA LEU A 627 16.51 0.96 -8.03
C LEU A 627 17.89 0.43 -8.47
N GLY A 628 18.02 -0.89 -8.67
CA GLY A 628 19.29 -1.51 -9.05
C GLY A 628 20.34 -1.49 -7.94
N LEU A 629 21.56 -1.87 -8.32
CA LEU A 629 22.70 -1.95 -7.41
C LEU A 629 23.03 -0.58 -6.79
N LEU A 630 22.94 0.51 -7.57
CA LEU A 630 23.21 1.85 -7.05
C LEU A 630 22.24 2.22 -5.93
N GLY A 631 20.94 1.99 -6.13
CA GLY A 631 19.93 2.26 -5.11
C GLY A 631 20.16 1.43 -3.84
N LEU A 632 20.49 0.15 -3.99
CA LEU A 632 20.83 -0.72 -2.86
C LEU A 632 22.03 -0.16 -2.07
N LEU A 633 23.11 0.24 -2.75
CA LEU A 633 24.28 0.82 -2.10
C LEU A 633 23.96 2.13 -1.38
N VAL A 634 23.14 2.99 -1.97
CA VAL A 634 22.70 4.25 -1.34
C VAL A 634 21.89 3.98 -0.07
N VAL A 635 20.95 3.02 -0.10
CA VAL A 635 20.16 2.63 1.06
C VAL A 635 21.03 2.00 2.15
N LEU A 636 21.97 1.12 1.79
CA LEU A 636 22.91 0.52 2.74
C LEU A 636 23.83 1.57 3.37
N ALA A 637 24.30 2.56 2.59
CA ALA A 637 25.08 3.68 3.12
C ALA A 637 24.26 4.55 4.08
N MET A 638 23.00 4.84 3.73
CA MET A 638 22.06 5.57 4.59
C MET A 638 21.82 4.82 5.92
N LEU A 639 21.61 3.50 5.86
CA LEU A 639 21.45 2.63 7.03
C LEU A 639 22.71 2.63 7.90
N GLY A 640 23.87 2.39 7.28
CA GLY A 640 25.16 2.37 7.97
C GLY A 640 25.46 3.68 8.68
N TRP A 641 25.16 4.82 8.04
CA TRP A 641 25.30 6.15 8.64
C TRP A 641 24.43 6.33 9.88
N GLN A 642 23.13 6.03 9.79
CA GLN A 642 22.19 6.19 10.92
C GLN A 642 22.56 5.27 12.09
N VAL A 643 22.92 4.02 11.80
CA VAL A 643 23.40 3.07 12.81
C VAL A 643 24.68 3.59 13.46
N TRP A 644 25.71 3.93 12.67
CA TRP A 644 26.97 4.47 13.19
C TRP A 644 26.74 5.68 14.10
N ARG A 645 25.83 6.57 13.70
CA ARG A 645 25.53 7.80 14.43
C ARG A 645 24.86 7.56 15.79
N TRP A 646 24.05 6.51 15.90
CA TRP A 646 23.23 6.24 17.09
C TRP A 646 23.69 5.05 17.94
N TRP A 647 24.56 4.17 17.43
CA TRP A 647 25.02 2.96 18.12
C TRP A 647 25.62 3.23 19.50
N GLY A 648 26.30 4.38 19.67
CA GLY A 648 26.85 4.84 20.95
C GLY A 648 26.05 5.93 21.65
N SER A 649 24.86 6.28 21.16
CA SER A 649 24.07 7.39 21.72
C SER A 649 23.56 7.06 23.11
N LYS A 650 23.82 7.95 24.07
CA LYS A 650 23.19 7.92 25.40
C LYS A 650 21.91 8.76 25.46
N GLN A 651 21.73 9.66 24.49
CA GLN A 651 20.57 10.53 24.41
C GLN A 651 19.32 9.74 23.99
N ALA A 652 18.19 10.01 24.65
CA ALA A 652 16.91 9.38 24.35
C ALA A 652 16.53 9.52 22.87
N LEU A 653 16.77 10.69 22.26
CA LEU A 653 16.45 10.94 20.86
C LEU A 653 17.12 9.94 19.90
N GLY A 654 18.42 9.69 20.09
CA GLY A 654 19.16 8.74 19.26
C GLY A 654 18.73 7.29 19.48
N LEU A 655 18.43 6.91 20.73
CA LEU A 655 17.94 5.56 21.04
C LEU A 655 16.53 5.30 20.48
N VAL A 656 15.65 6.31 20.51
CA VAL A 656 14.32 6.25 19.87
C VAL A 656 14.45 6.12 18.37
N GLY A 657 15.28 6.95 17.72
CA GLY A 657 15.54 6.85 16.28
C GLY A 657 16.09 5.48 15.89
N LEU A 658 17.04 4.95 16.66
CA LEU A 658 17.61 3.63 16.44
C LEU A 658 16.60 2.50 16.63
N ALA A 659 15.69 2.59 17.61
CA ALA A 659 14.64 1.60 17.82
C ALA A 659 13.64 1.56 16.66
N ILE A 660 13.20 2.72 16.19
CA ILE A 660 12.32 2.81 15.01
C ILE A 660 13.03 2.24 13.78
N LEU A 661 14.31 2.59 13.57
CA LEU A 661 15.11 2.07 12.46
C LEU A 661 15.25 0.55 12.54
N ALA A 662 15.53 0.00 13.73
CA ALA A 662 15.67 -1.42 13.94
C ALA A 662 14.37 -2.17 13.65
N ASP A 663 13.22 -1.66 14.09
CA ASP A 663 11.92 -2.23 13.76
C ASP A 663 11.67 -2.22 12.25
N LEU A 664 11.84 -1.08 11.58
CA LEU A 664 11.63 -0.95 10.13
C LEU A 664 12.53 -1.88 9.31
N VAL A 665 13.76 -2.13 9.75
CA VAL A 665 14.69 -3.06 9.08
C VAL A 665 14.30 -4.51 9.36
N ILE A 666 14.09 -4.90 10.62
CA ILE A 666 13.77 -6.28 11.00
C ILE A 666 12.42 -6.70 10.43
N HIS A 667 11.40 -5.84 10.55
CA HIS A 667 10.11 -6.03 9.91
C HIS A 667 10.27 -5.98 8.38
N GLY A 668 11.09 -5.07 7.87
CA GLY A 668 11.42 -4.95 6.44
C GLY A 668 12.01 -6.22 5.82
N MET A 669 12.64 -7.10 6.60
CA MET A 669 13.09 -8.40 6.07
C MET A 669 11.93 -9.34 5.74
N LEU A 670 10.72 -9.06 6.23
CA LEU A 670 9.51 -9.87 6.09
C LEU A 670 8.37 -9.13 5.38
N ASP A 671 8.51 -7.83 5.13
CA ASP A 671 7.51 -7.02 4.44
C ASP A 671 8.10 -5.74 3.82
N GLN A 672 7.29 -4.99 3.06
CA GLN A 672 7.70 -3.69 2.53
C GLN A 672 7.56 -2.60 3.60
N THR A 673 8.67 -1.91 3.92
CA THR A 673 8.69 -0.85 4.95
C THR A 673 9.24 0.49 4.44
N MET A 674 9.69 0.58 3.19
CA MET A 674 10.34 1.79 2.64
C MET A 674 9.69 2.30 1.35
N LEU A 675 9.73 1.52 0.28
CA LEU A 675 9.30 1.95 -1.07
C LEU A 675 7.80 1.80 -1.34
N GLY A 676 6.96 1.74 -0.30
CA GLY A 676 5.49 1.74 -0.41
C GLY A 676 4.87 3.15 -0.55
N GLY A 677 5.69 4.20 -0.59
CA GLY A 677 5.30 5.61 -0.74
C GLY A 677 4.92 6.33 0.56
N ASP A 678 4.32 5.63 1.52
CA ASP A 678 3.85 6.19 2.80
C ASP A 678 4.93 6.28 3.88
N MET A 679 5.65 5.18 4.11
CA MET A 679 6.68 5.09 5.17
C MET A 679 7.98 5.80 4.82
N ILE A 680 8.20 6.18 3.55
CA ILE A 680 9.43 6.85 3.10
C ILE A 680 9.67 8.19 3.84
N TYR A 681 8.61 8.90 4.23
CA TYR A 681 8.71 10.12 5.05
C TYR A 681 9.29 9.84 6.45
N LEU A 682 8.99 8.68 7.03
CA LEU A 682 9.58 8.26 8.29
C LEU A 682 11.07 7.94 8.12
N TRP A 683 11.46 7.24 7.05
CA TRP A 683 12.87 6.99 6.71
C TRP A 683 13.67 8.28 6.55
N TRP A 684 13.14 9.25 5.81
CA TRP A 684 13.74 10.58 5.68
C TRP A 684 13.81 11.32 7.01
N SER A 685 12.79 11.19 7.88
CA SER A 685 12.82 11.78 9.23
C SER A 685 13.95 11.20 10.08
N LEU A 686 14.16 9.89 10.03
CA LEU A 686 15.25 9.25 10.77
C LEU A 686 16.61 9.74 10.26
N LEU A 687 16.78 9.84 8.95
CA LEU A 687 18.01 10.41 8.37
C LEU A 687 18.23 11.86 8.83
N LEU A 688 17.20 12.70 8.77
CA LEU A 688 17.24 14.10 9.24
C LEU A 688 17.64 14.19 10.72
N ILE A 689 17.05 13.37 11.58
CA ILE A 689 17.35 13.35 13.01
C ILE A 689 18.77 12.84 13.28
N SER A 690 19.29 11.90 12.47
CA SER A 690 20.66 11.39 12.62
C SER A 690 21.70 12.47 12.29
N VAL A 691 21.40 13.28 11.29
CA VAL A 691 22.29 14.34 10.78
C VAL A 691 22.22 15.60 11.67
N TRP A 692 21.06 15.87 12.28
CA TRP A 692 20.86 16.99 13.18
C TRP A 692 21.80 16.92 14.39
N ARG A 693 22.43 18.07 14.70
CA ARG A 693 23.24 18.27 15.90
C ARG A 693 22.52 19.31 16.77
N PRO A 694 22.22 19.01 18.05
CA PRO A 694 21.92 20.07 18.99
C PRO A 694 23.10 21.04 18.99
N SER A 695 22.85 22.32 18.74
CA SER A 695 23.86 23.34 19.01
C SER A 695 24.22 23.25 20.49
N ALA A 696 25.51 23.31 20.83
CA ALA A 696 26.03 23.23 22.20
C ALA A 696 25.42 24.26 23.19
N THR A 697 24.59 25.18 22.70
CA THR A 697 23.84 26.17 23.46
C THR A 697 22.47 25.68 23.98
N GLU A 698 22.04 24.46 23.67
CA GLU A 698 20.84 23.84 24.30
C GLU A 698 21.17 23.12 25.63
N GLU A 699 22.43 23.12 26.08
CA GLU A 699 22.88 22.53 27.36
C GLU A 699 22.89 23.51 28.55
N SER A 700 22.32 24.71 28.40
CA SER A 700 22.08 25.68 29.49
C SER A 700 20.60 26.07 29.55
#